data_AF-A0A841T5W0-F1
#
_entry.id   AF-A0A841T5W0-F1
#
_cell.length_a   1.000
_cell.length_b   1.000
_cell.length_c   1.000
_cell.angle_alpha   90.00
_cell.angle_beta   90.00
_cell.angle_gamma   90.00
#
_symmetry.space_group_name_H-M   'P 1'
#
loop_
_entity.id
_entity.type
_entity.pdbx_description
1 polymer ?
#
loop_
_entity_poly.entity_id
_entity_poly.type
_entity_poly.pdbx_seq_one_letter_code
_entity_poly.pdbx_strand_id
1 'polypeptide(L)'
;MTNLELTSGAAGGAASAAGAGVARGVAREVVSEVEVGAGSNAVPASRPKRPAPSGCFDPRESAAAAFGEDDRRILELVANRYIGANPPVPFAVRSFCTEGVLQNEEGLYDLDLAERLPQAELGHYAYAFALVWSDGERSIDSVIEPLGPTSLYLNQELLYRSGVVDEMKPDARVVVPLLFRKGWNEVLLEARKTPAGFGCRFGADEAKVRILHVLSPFADRTGSAGWAVSPPVPTACFGSNGRFPDGSRPEADSGLEWLPRIRWTGEETKLPNLERIFGRPSQPADAFGWTKLEPLGEASVVLQGSSRGAATVWIDGRPVVRLNESGSFRTAPLPIKGQVDVLVRSSAGADGWGFELKAIAGEAPLLFHCPATVHGYDGEWLYAGPIAPDATLDPSSVCSLSTLFPAEGSPGPSGKTYWRTDAPGSRVRPYYENAMLSNKWTTGAATNYGRWDYPLGVTMYGLLRAASALNRPEWAEYARSHIRSCTGMYDYSLWDRDAYGFPSINQQLVLMKMLDNCGSFGSAMLESLSAPEGNAGAGTGAGKGAHADASSVEYASSADRSARRIADVIAEFMLRKLERREDGAFYRRSPGEYFDDTMWADDLYMSGPFLARYSLLTGSPEAIDESARQFLHYRRYLFMEDWRVMSHVYDFKYGRATRVPWGRGNGWVLFSLTELLEKLPKEHSDRKALLDFFRSLSEGVLTLQGDSGLWRQVLNEPDAYEEASCTAMFAYAFARGVRYGWYLPEEQKRFADAAIRAWRGLASSAIDRHGNVHGVCSGSRYSFSPDYYMHELRTVVNDNHGIGIVILAGIEVHLLKRFFSGEAVGQGGMRNG
;
A
#
# COMPACT_ATOMS: atom_id res chain seq x y z
N MET A 1 -23.08 -45.19 6.44
CA MET A 1 -23.13 -45.47 7.89
C MET A 1 -22.71 -44.17 8.56
N THR A 2 -23.54 -43.40 9.26
CA THR A 2 -24.80 -43.65 9.97
C THR A 2 -25.69 -42.40 9.87
N ASN A 3 -26.98 -42.68 9.68
CA ASN A 3 -28.12 -41.79 9.49
C ASN A 3 -28.35 -40.75 10.60
N LEU A 4 -29.01 -39.65 10.23
CA LEU A 4 -30.22 -39.16 10.91
C LEU A 4 -31.05 -38.29 9.96
N GLU A 5 -32.13 -38.87 9.44
CA GLU A 5 -33.29 -38.19 8.88
C GLU A 5 -34.25 -37.78 10.01
N LEU A 6 -35.05 -36.73 9.80
CA LEU A 6 -36.46 -36.65 10.23
C LEU A 6 -37.20 -35.52 9.45
N THR A 7 -37.81 -35.95 8.35
CA THR A 7 -39.13 -35.64 7.76
C THR A 7 -39.93 -34.38 8.13
N SER A 8 -40.20 -33.58 7.08
CA SER A 8 -41.50 -33.10 6.53
C SER A 8 -42.76 -32.90 7.40
N GLY A 9 -43.43 -31.76 7.18
CA GLY A 9 -44.87 -31.57 7.36
C GLY A 9 -45.39 -30.44 6.46
N ALA A 10 -46.26 -30.78 5.50
CA ALA A 10 -46.81 -29.90 4.47
C ALA A 10 -48.17 -29.29 4.85
N ALA A 11 -48.55 -28.25 4.09
CA ALA A 11 -49.86 -28.01 3.48
C ALA A 11 -50.59 -26.70 3.86
N GLY A 12 -50.83 -25.88 2.82
CA GLY A 12 -52.18 -25.53 2.38
C GLY A 12 -52.80 -24.22 2.90
N GLY A 13 -53.10 -23.29 1.99
CA GLY A 13 -54.03 -22.19 2.27
C GLY A 13 -53.97 -21.04 1.28
N ALA A 14 -54.56 -21.21 0.10
CA ALA A 14 -54.85 -20.13 -0.83
C ALA A 14 -56.08 -19.34 -0.37
N ALA A 15 -56.06 -18.01 -0.48
CA ALA A 15 -57.26 -17.20 -0.75
C ALA A 15 -56.90 -15.84 -1.35
N SER A 16 -57.50 -15.58 -2.50
CA SER A 16 -57.53 -14.35 -3.29
C SER A 16 -58.27 -13.19 -2.61
N ALA A 17 -57.90 -11.94 -2.92
CA ALA A 17 -58.70 -11.05 -3.79
C ALA A 17 -58.34 -9.56 -3.62
N ALA A 18 -58.06 -8.96 -4.78
CA ALA A 18 -58.29 -7.59 -5.25
C ALA A 18 -58.81 -6.48 -4.31
N GLY A 19 -58.22 -5.30 -4.47
CA GLY A 19 -58.82 -4.02 -4.07
C GLY A 19 -57.96 -2.82 -4.47
N ALA A 20 -58.17 -2.30 -5.69
CA ALA A 20 -57.60 -1.06 -6.19
C ALA A 20 -58.16 0.17 -5.45
N GLY A 21 -57.38 1.25 -5.34
CA GLY A 21 -57.87 2.53 -4.82
C GLY A 21 -56.82 3.63 -4.78
N VAL A 22 -56.76 4.41 -5.87
CA VAL A 22 -56.00 5.66 -6.04
C VAL A 22 -56.56 6.76 -5.14
N ALA A 23 -55.70 7.57 -4.51
CA ALA A 23 -56.01 8.99 -4.23
C ALA A 23 -54.75 9.84 -4.02
N ARG A 24 -54.63 10.87 -4.86
CA ARG A 24 -53.71 12.03 -4.74
C ARG A 24 -54.15 12.93 -3.57
N GLY A 25 -53.21 13.67 -2.98
CA GLY A 25 -53.52 14.80 -2.11
C GLY A 25 -52.30 15.65 -1.76
N VAL A 26 -52.20 16.82 -2.38
CA VAL A 26 -51.22 17.90 -2.16
C VAL A 26 -51.74 18.87 -1.09
N ALA A 27 -50.87 19.39 -0.20
CA ALA A 27 -50.99 20.73 0.42
C ALA A 27 -49.68 21.03 1.18
N ARG A 28 -48.83 21.96 0.74
CA ARG A 28 -48.81 23.44 0.87
C ARG A 28 -48.43 23.98 2.26
N GLU A 29 -47.39 24.81 2.20
CA GLU A 29 -46.80 25.74 3.17
C GLU A 29 -47.79 26.53 4.04
N VAL A 30 -47.35 26.83 5.27
CA VAL A 30 -47.66 28.09 5.95
C VAL A 30 -46.37 28.63 6.58
N VAL A 31 -45.98 29.81 6.11
CA VAL A 31 -44.98 30.71 6.70
C VAL A 31 -45.67 31.55 7.77
N SER A 32 -45.00 31.79 8.90
CA SER A 32 -45.34 32.88 9.81
C SER A 32 -44.08 33.57 10.31
N GLU A 33 -43.89 34.82 9.90
CA GLU A 33 -43.02 35.81 10.53
C GLU A 33 -43.59 36.22 11.90
N VAL A 34 -42.74 36.46 12.91
CA VAL A 34 -42.87 37.56 13.90
C VAL A 34 -41.50 37.90 14.51
N GLU A 35 -41.07 39.13 14.23
CA GLU A 35 -40.39 40.18 15.02
C GLU A 35 -39.09 39.97 15.84
N VAL A 36 -38.23 40.98 15.65
CA VAL A 36 -36.97 41.29 16.34
C VAL A 36 -37.26 42.02 17.65
N GLY A 37 -36.71 41.54 18.76
CA GLY A 37 -36.67 42.23 20.05
C GLY A 37 -35.27 42.23 20.64
N ALA A 38 -34.72 43.42 20.89
CA ALA A 38 -33.43 43.62 21.54
C ALA A 38 -33.56 43.51 23.08
N GLY A 39 -32.59 42.85 23.73
CA GLY A 39 -32.25 43.14 25.13
C GLY A 39 -31.93 41.96 26.06
N SER A 40 -30.74 42.06 26.66
CA SER A 40 -30.30 41.54 27.96
C SER A 40 -29.47 40.25 28.03
N ASN A 41 -28.29 40.41 28.63
CA ASN A 41 -27.34 39.40 29.06
C ASN A 41 -27.99 38.39 30.01
N ALA A 42 -28.00 37.12 29.61
CA ALA A 42 -28.20 36.00 30.53
C ALA A 42 -27.24 34.86 30.15
N VAL A 43 -26.39 34.49 31.10
CA VAL A 43 -25.52 33.31 31.05
C VAL A 43 -26.39 32.06 30.87
N PRO A 44 -26.17 31.19 29.87
CA PRO A 44 -26.98 29.99 29.73
C PRO A 44 -26.60 28.98 30.82
N ALA A 45 -27.62 28.52 31.54
CA ALA A 45 -27.52 27.49 32.56
C ALA A 45 -26.86 26.22 32.01
N SER A 46 -26.01 25.63 32.85
CA SER A 46 -25.27 24.38 32.58
C SER A 46 -26.23 23.27 32.14
N ARG A 47 -26.03 22.77 30.92
CA ARG A 47 -26.54 21.44 30.54
C ARG A 47 -25.98 20.41 31.53
N PRO A 48 -26.77 19.40 31.95
CA PRO A 48 -26.24 18.33 32.77
C PRO A 48 -25.09 17.64 32.03
N LYS A 49 -23.90 17.63 32.65
CA LYS A 49 -22.75 16.87 32.17
C LYS A 49 -23.21 15.42 31.93
N ARG A 50 -23.28 14.99 30.67
CA ARG A 50 -23.25 13.55 30.37
C ARG A 50 -21.96 13.02 31.01
N PRO A 51 -21.99 11.90 31.75
CA PRO A 51 -20.76 11.28 32.21
C PRO A 51 -19.90 10.97 30.98
N ALA A 52 -18.63 11.40 31.01
CA ALA A 52 -17.67 11.07 29.98
C ALA A 52 -17.66 9.55 29.78
N PRO A 53 -17.67 9.02 28.54
CA PRO A 53 -17.47 7.60 28.34
C PRO A 53 -16.10 7.24 28.90
N SER A 54 -16.09 6.48 29.99
CA SER A 54 -14.91 6.03 30.70
C SER A 54 -14.21 4.94 29.89
N GLY A 55 -13.08 5.28 29.26
CA GLY A 55 -12.18 4.34 28.57
C GLY A 55 -12.74 3.71 27.28
N CYS A 56 -11.86 3.27 26.38
CA CYS A 56 -12.29 2.53 25.19
C CYS A 56 -12.77 1.10 25.52
N PHE A 57 -12.44 0.61 26.72
CA PHE A 57 -12.69 -0.73 27.24
C PHE A 57 -12.72 -0.67 28.79
N ASP A 58 -13.10 -1.77 29.44
CA ASP A 58 -13.12 -1.84 30.91
C ASP A 58 -11.71 -1.66 31.49
N PRO A 59 -11.48 -0.84 32.54
CA PRO A 59 -10.14 -0.60 33.08
C PRO A 59 -9.34 -1.86 33.45
N ARG A 60 -10.00 -2.97 33.79
CA ARG A 60 -9.36 -4.26 34.09
C ARG A 60 -8.80 -4.97 32.86
N GLU A 61 -9.21 -4.53 31.68
CA GLU A 61 -8.72 -4.99 30.38
C GLU A 61 -7.54 -4.16 29.88
N SER A 62 -7.14 -3.11 30.59
CA SER A 62 -6.03 -2.23 30.20
C SER A 62 -4.65 -2.89 30.32
N ALA A 63 -3.71 -2.43 29.51
CA ALA A 63 -2.30 -2.80 29.65
C ALA A 63 -1.72 -2.33 30.98
N ALA A 64 -2.14 -1.18 31.49
CA ALA A 64 -1.76 -0.69 32.82
C ALA A 64 -2.23 -1.62 33.96
N ALA A 65 -3.45 -2.19 33.86
CA ALA A 65 -3.92 -3.17 34.84
C ALA A 65 -3.13 -4.49 34.79
N ALA A 66 -2.67 -4.88 33.60
CA ALA A 66 -1.90 -6.12 33.40
C ALA A 66 -0.41 -5.97 33.77
N PHE A 67 0.21 -4.83 33.45
CA PHE A 67 1.67 -4.64 33.50
C PHE A 67 2.12 -3.45 34.38
N GLY A 68 1.20 -2.70 34.97
CA GLY A 68 1.51 -1.53 35.79
C GLY A 68 2.23 -0.44 35.00
N GLU A 69 3.36 0.04 35.53
CA GLU A 69 4.22 1.04 34.88
C GLU A 69 5.41 0.44 34.12
N ASP A 70 5.37 -0.87 33.81
CA ASP A 70 6.40 -1.53 33.02
C ASP A 70 6.26 -1.16 31.53
N ASP A 71 6.82 0.01 31.17
CA ASP A 71 6.78 0.55 29.81
C ASP A 71 7.34 -0.45 28.78
N ARG A 72 8.36 -1.23 29.17
CA ARG A 72 8.98 -2.22 28.29
C ARG A 72 8.00 -3.33 27.95
N ARG A 73 7.31 -3.91 28.93
CA ARG A 73 6.31 -4.96 28.69
C ARG A 73 5.14 -4.46 27.84
N ILE A 74 4.70 -3.21 28.06
CA ILE A 74 3.62 -2.60 27.26
C ILE A 74 4.08 -2.39 25.81
N LEU A 75 5.32 -1.92 25.58
CA LEU A 75 5.89 -1.79 24.24
C LEU A 75 6.03 -3.14 23.53
N GLU A 76 6.50 -4.17 24.25
CA GLU A 76 6.60 -5.53 23.73
C GLU A 76 5.22 -6.08 23.32
N LEU A 77 4.18 -5.80 24.11
CA LEU A 77 2.81 -6.20 23.83
C LEU A 77 2.30 -5.58 22.52
N VAL A 78 2.42 -4.26 22.35
CA VAL A 78 1.93 -3.54 21.15
C VAL A 78 2.72 -3.94 19.90
N ALA A 79 4.06 -3.96 19.98
CA ALA A 79 4.91 -4.32 18.84
C ALA A 79 4.67 -5.76 18.35
N ASN A 80 4.63 -6.73 19.28
CA ASN A 80 4.38 -8.12 18.91
C ASN A 80 2.94 -8.34 18.42
N ARG A 81 1.95 -7.60 18.96
CA ARG A 81 0.57 -7.64 18.47
C ARG A 81 0.48 -7.20 17.01
N TYR A 82 1.17 -6.10 16.66
CA TYR A 82 1.22 -5.60 15.28
C TYR A 82 1.94 -6.58 14.35
N ILE A 83 3.13 -7.06 14.72
CA ILE A 83 3.91 -8.01 13.91
C ILE A 83 3.11 -9.31 13.69
N GLY A 84 2.49 -9.84 14.73
CA GLY A 84 1.67 -11.05 14.65
C GLY A 84 0.41 -10.88 13.80
N ALA A 85 -0.16 -9.67 13.74
CA ALA A 85 -1.29 -9.36 12.87
C ALA A 85 -0.88 -9.17 11.40
N ASN A 86 0.40 -8.87 11.13
CA ASN A 86 0.92 -8.53 9.82
C ASN A 86 2.11 -9.43 9.44
N PRO A 87 1.90 -10.76 9.30
CA PRO A 87 2.99 -11.67 8.96
C PRO A 87 3.63 -11.31 7.60
N PRO A 88 4.92 -11.66 7.40
CA PRO A 88 5.67 -11.37 6.17
C PRO A 88 5.23 -12.24 4.99
N VAL A 89 3.97 -12.07 4.57
CA VAL A 89 3.41 -12.74 3.40
C VAL A 89 3.96 -12.06 2.14
N PRO A 90 4.59 -12.80 1.22
CA PRO A 90 5.11 -12.23 -0.02
C PRO A 90 3.97 -11.75 -0.94
N PHE A 91 4.30 -10.95 -1.96
CA PHE A 91 3.36 -10.68 -3.04
C PHE A 91 2.89 -11.98 -3.67
N ALA A 92 1.59 -12.10 -3.92
CA ALA A 92 1.10 -13.23 -4.68
C ALA A 92 1.44 -13.03 -6.14
N VAL A 93 1.90 -14.09 -6.79
CA VAL A 93 2.32 -14.04 -8.18
C VAL A 93 1.29 -14.79 -8.99
N ARG A 94 0.74 -14.15 -10.03
CA ARG A 94 -0.36 -14.71 -10.82
C ARG A 94 -0.02 -14.72 -12.29
N SER A 95 -0.57 -15.72 -12.99
CA SER A 95 -0.67 -15.75 -14.44
C SER A 95 -1.63 -14.65 -14.90
N PHE A 96 -1.21 -13.90 -15.91
CA PHE A 96 -1.94 -12.75 -16.44
C PHE A 96 -1.74 -12.68 -17.95
N CYS A 97 -2.82 -12.54 -18.73
CA CYS A 97 -2.72 -12.47 -20.18
C CYS A 97 -2.77 -11.02 -20.68
N THR A 98 -1.76 -10.62 -21.47
CA THR A 98 -1.64 -9.24 -22.00
C THR A 98 -2.69 -8.89 -23.05
N GLU A 99 -3.33 -9.89 -23.65
CA GLU A 99 -4.46 -9.69 -24.57
C GLU A 99 -5.79 -9.47 -23.82
N GLY A 100 -5.78 -9.64 -22.50
CA GLY A 100 -6.93 -9.39 -21.64
C GLY A 100 -7.23 -7.91 -21.44
N VAL A 101 -8.03 -7.62 -20.42
CA VAL A 101 -8.46 -6.26 -20.09
C VAL A 101 -7.41 -5.58 -19.20
N LEU A 102 -6.71 -4.60 -19.77
CA LEU A 102 -5.68 -3.82 -19.10
C LEU A 102 -6.28 -2.63 -18.35
N GLN A 103 -5.52 -2.03 -17.45
CA GLN A 103 -5.90 -0.79 -16.77
C GLN A 103 -5.29 0.41 -17.50
N ASN A 104 -5.95 1.55 -17.46
CA ASN A 104 -5.39 2.83 -17.88
C ASN A 104 -4.54 3.47 -16.75
N GLU A 105 -3.98 4.65 -16.98
CA GLU A 105 -3.14 5.37 -16.01
C GLU A 105 -3.86 5.77 -14.71
N GLU A 106 -5.20 5.80 -14.72
CA GLU A 106 -6.03 6.05 -13.54
C GLU A 106 -6.34 4.77 -12.75
N GLY A 107 -6.00 3.60 -13.29
CA GLY A 107 -6.30 2.30 -12.70
C GLY A 107 -7.70 1.77 -13.06
N LEU A 108 -8.37 2.35 -14.05
CA LEU A 108 -9.64 1.82 -14.57
C LEU A 108 -9.36 0.76 -15.64
N TYR A 109 -10.00 -0.41 -15.53
CA TYR A 109 -9.99 -1.43 -16.56
C TYR A 109 -10.65 -0.91 -17.84
N ASP A 110 -9.93 -0.96 -18.95
CA ASP A 110 -10.38 -0.45 -20.24
C ASP A 110 -11.14 -1.53 -21.03
N LEU A 111 -12.46 -1.48 -20.88
CA LEU A 111 -13.42 -2.32 -21.57
C LEU A 111 -14.05 -1.53 -22.74
N ASP A 112 -13.25 -0.82 -23.54
CA ASP A 112 -13.68 -0.40 -24.88
C ASP A 112 -13.87 -1.65 -25.76
N LEU A 113 -15.13 -2.10 -25.83
CA LEU A 113 -15.49 -3.29 -26.59
C LEU A 113 -15.61 -2.99 -28.08
N ALA A 114 -15.70 -1.72 -28.49
CA ALA A 114 -15.68 -1.37 -29.91
C ALA A 114 -14.30 -1.63 -30.50
N GLU A 115 -13.24 -1.26 -29.78
CA GLU A 115 -11.86 -1.54 -30.17
C GLU A 115 -11.53 -3.03 -30.05
N ARG A 116 -11.93 -3.67 -28.94
CA ARG A 116 -11.60 -5.09 -28.69
C ARG A 116 -12.38 -6.06 -29.57
N LEU A 117 -13.61 -5.72 -29.96
CA LEU A 117 -14.51 -6.58 -30.73
C LEU A 117 -14.98 -5.85 -32.00
N PRO A 118 -14.08 -5.53 -32.95
CA PRO A 118 -14.42 -4.78 -34.15
C PRO A 118 -15.48 -5.48 -35.02
N GLN A 119 -15.58 -6.81 -34.91
CA GLN A 119 -16.57 -7.65 -35.58
C GLN A 119 -18.01 -7.53 -35.02
N ALA A 120 -18.22 -6.79 -33.92
CA ALA A 120 -19.56 -6.62 -33.35
C ALA A 120 -20.47 -5.77 -34.27
N GLU A 121 -21.73 -6.16 -34.43
CA GLU A 121 -22.72 -5.38 -35.18
C GLU A 121 -23.59 -4.54 -34.23
N LEU A 122 -24.31 -3.55 -34.78
CA LEU A 122 -25.25 -2.75 -33.99
C LEU A 122 -26.31 -3.64 -33.34
N GLY A 123 -26.53 -3.44 -32.04
CA GLY A 123 -27.45 -4.23 -31.25
C GLY A 123 -26.86 -5.49 -30.63
N HIS A 124 -25.64 -5.92 -31.02
CA HIS A 124 -24.94 -7.02 -30.37
C HIS A 124 -24.64 -6.70 -28.90
N TYR A 125 -24.56 -7.74 -28.10
CA TYR A 125 -24.18 -7.72 -26.69
C TYR A 125 -22.79 -8.32 -26.51
N ALA A 126 -22.06 -7.86 -25.51
CA ALA A 126 -20.89 -8.55 -24.99
C ALA A 126 -20.81 -8.38 -23.48
N TYR A 127 -20.09 -9.29 -22.83
CA TYR A 127 -20.00 -9.38 -21.39
C TYR A 127 -18.55 -9.37 -20.94
N ALA A 128 -18.28 -8.71 -19.81
CA ALA A 128 -17.05 -8.88 -19.07
C ALA A 128 -17.38 -9.44 -17.68
N PHE A 129 -16.74 -10.55 -17.30
CA PHE A 129 -17.01 -11.27 -16.07
C PHE A 129 -15.72 -11.46 -15.26
N ALA A 130 -15.82 -11.28 -13.95
CA ALA A 130 -14.69 -11.32 -13.03
C ALA A 130 -15.10 -11.76 -11.62
N LEU A 131 -14.10 -12.26 -10.86
CA LEU A 131 -14.21 -12.56 -9.44
C LEU A 131 -13.40 -11.57 -8.61
N VAL A 132 -13.95 -11.21 -7.44
CA VAL A 132 -13.28 -10.37 -6.44
C VAL A 132 -13.39 -11.03 -5.08
N TRP A 133 -12.26 -11.20 -4.38
CA TRP A 133 -12.24 -11.72 -3.01
C TRP A 133 -12.34 -10.60 -1.97
N SER A 134 -13.16 -10.80 -0.94
CA SER A 134 -13.17 -9.94 0.25
C SER A 134 -13.00 -10.72 1.55
N ASP A 135 -12.10 -10.26 2.42
CA ASP A 135 -11.86 -10.88 3.74
C ASP A 135 -13.00 -10.62 4.75
N GLY A 136 -13.91 -9.70 4.43
CA GLY A 136 -15.07 -9.35 5.25
C GLY A 136 -16.09 -8.54 4.46
N GLU A 137 -17.17 -8.13 5.11
CA GLU A 137 -18.11 -7.17 4.49
C GLU A 137 -17.47 -5.79 4.42
N ARG A 138 -17.49 -5.16 3.23
CA ARG A 138 -16.92 -3.82 3.04
C ARG A 138 -17.49 -3.11 1.81
N SER A 139 -17.48 -1.79 1.85
CA SER A 139 -17.81 -0.92 0.72
C SER A 139 -16.56 -0.35 0.08
N ILE A 140 -16.49 -0.39 -1.25
CA ILE A 140 -15.51 0.36 -2.04
C ILE A 140 -16.26 1.15 -3.09
N ASP A 141 -15.95 2.44 -3.19
CA ASP A 141 -16.47 3.27 -4.27
C ASP A 141 -15.75 2.89 -5.57
N SER A 142 -16.52 2.50 -6.58
CA SER A 142 -16.02 2.26 -7.93
C SER A 142 -16.44 3.38 -8.86
N VAL A 143 -15.74 3.50 -9.98
CA VAL A 143 -16.06 4.41 -11.07
C VAL A 143 -16.43 3.58 -12.30
N ILE A 144 -17.50 4.00 -12.98
CA ILE A 144 -17.83 3.56 -14.33
C ILE A 144 -17.91 4.76 -15.29
N GLU A 145 -17.19 4.63 -16.41
CA GLU A 145 -17.23 5.57 -17.53
C GLU A 145 -17.85 4.85 -18.73
N PRO A 146 -19.17 4.99 -18.98
CA PRO A 146 -19.82 4.29 -20.07
C PRO A 146 -19.34 4.83 -21.42
N LEU A 147 -18.98 3.92 -22.31
CA LEU A 147 -18.68 4.20 -23.73
C LEU A 147 -19.87 3.82 -24.63
N GLY A 148 -20.99 3.44 -24.02
CA GLY A 148 -22.23 3.01 -24.64
C GLY A 148 -23.15 2.37 -23.60
N PRO A 149 -24.33 1.86 -23.99
CA PRO A 149 -25.27 1.26 -23.05
C PRO A 149 -24.64 0.12 -22.26
N THR A 150 -24.54 0.31 -20.94
CA THR A 150 -23.82 -0.60 -20.04
C THR A 150 -24.60 -0.81 -18.74
N SER A 151 -24.63 -2.05 -18.26
CA SER A 151 -25.16 -2.42 -16.95
C SER A 151 -24.08 -3.14 -16.13
N LEU A 152 -24.00 -2.81 -14.84
CA LEU A 152 -23.10 -3.42 -13.87
C LEU A 152 -23.92 -4.20 -12.85
N TYR A 153 -23.55 -5.47 -12.67
CA TYR A 153 -24.12 -6.37 -11.69
C TYR A 153 -23.04 -6.83 -10.71
N LEU A 154 -23.39 -6.89 -9.42
CA LEU A 154 -22.58 -7.48 -8.37
C LEU A 154 -23.40 -8.58 -7.71
N ASN A 155 -22.87 -9.81 -7.69
CA ASN A 155 -23.57 -10.97 -7.13
C ASN A 155 -25.02 -11.10 -7.66
N GLN A 156 -25.19 -10.91 -8.97
CA GLN A 156 -26.47 -10.98 -9.70
C GLN A 156 -27.45 -9.82 -9.42
N GLU A 157 -27.08 -8.87 -8.56
CA GLU A 157 -27.86 -7.66 -8.28
C GLU A 157 -27.43 -6.51 -9.20
N LEU A 158 -28.39 -5.87 -9.88
CA LEU A 158 -28.13 -4.70 -10.73
C LEU A 158 -27.79 -3.50 -9.86
N LEU A 159 -26.56 -3.00 -9.96
CA LEU A 159 -26.11 -1.81 -9.22
C LEU A 159 -26.17 -0.53 -10.05
N TYR A 160 -25.93 -0.65 -11.35
CA TYR A 160 -25.91 0.49 -12.25
C TYR A 160 -26.37 0.10 -13.64
N ARG A 161 -27.08 1.01 -14.29
CA ARG A 161 -27.43 0.98 -15.71
C ARG A 161 -27.29 2.39 -16.26
N SER A 162 -26.57 2.55 -17.36
CA SER A 162 -26.42 3.84 -18.03
C SER A 162 -27.78 4.44 -18.39
N GLY A 163 -27.93 5.74 -18.11
CA GLY A 163 -29.03 6.54 -18.60
C GLY A 163 -28.67 7.29 -19.88
N VAL A 164 -29.66 8.00 -20.44
CA VAL A 164 -29.49 8.79 -21.68
C VAL A 164 -28.38 9.83 -21.56
N VAL A 165 -28.23 10.45 -20.38
CA VAL A 165 -27.19 11.47 -20.15
C VAL A 165 -25.80 10.84 -20.18
N ASP A 166 -25.64 9.70 -19.51
CA ASP A 166 -24.35 9.02 -19.41
C ASP A 166 -23.87 8.53 -20.78
N GLU A 167 -24.80 8.07 -21.62
CA GLU A 167 -24.52 7.58 -22.98
C GLU A 167 -24.15 8.69 -23.96
N MET A 168 -24.67 9.91 -23.75
CA MET A 168 -24.46 11.03 -24.66
C MET A 168 -23.34 11.97 -24.23
N LYS A 169 -22.87 11.87 -22.98
CA LYS A 169 -21.78 12.67 -22.42
C LYS A 169 -20.47 11.86 -22.51
N PRO A 170 -19.51 12.21 -23.39
CA PRO A 170 -18.29 11.43 -23.60
C PRO A 170 -17.39 11.27 -22.36
N ASP A 171 -17.49 12.20 -21.40
CA ASP A 171 -16.79 12.23 -20.12
C ASP A 171 -17.73 11.93 -18.94
N ALA A 172 -18.80 11.14 -19.17
CA ALA A 172 -19.64 10.65 -18.10
C ALA A 172 -18.80 9.78 -17.14
N ARG A 173 -18.82 10.13 -15.86
CA ARG A 173 -18.14 9.40 -14.80
C ARG A 173 -19.12 9.23 -13.65
N VAL A 174 -19.48 7.99 -13.35
CA VAL A 174 -20.46 7.65 -12.32
C VAL A 174 -19.78 6.87 -11.21
N VAL A 175 -19.92 7.34 -9.97
CA VAL A 175 -19.44 6.62 -8.79
C VAL A 175 -20.51 5.63 -8.33
N VAL A 176 -20.16 4.35 -8.26
CA VAL A 176 -21.05 3.26 -7.85
C VAL A 176 -20.45 2.54 -6.64
N PRO A 177 -21.10 2.59 -5.46
CA PRO A 177 -20.64 1.85 -4.29
C PRO A 177 -20.76 0.33 -4.50
N LEU A 178 -19.66 -0.39 -4.33
CA LEU A 178 -19.60 -1.85 -4.37
C LEU A 178 -19.63 -2.40 -2.94
N LEU A 179 -20.72 -3.06 -2.58
CA LEU A 179 -20.89 -3.71 -1.27
C LEU A 179 -20.50 -5.18 -1.37
N PHE A 180 -19.25 -5.47 -1.03
CA PHE A 180 -18.71 -6.82 -1.06
C PHE A 180 -19.12 -7.61 0.18
N ARG A 181 -19.51 -8.87 -0.05
CA ARG A 181 -19.72 -9.88 1.00
C ARG A 181 -18.39 -10.57 1.30
N LYS A 182 -18.24 -11.13 2.49
CA LYS A 182 -17.08 -11.98 2.79
C LYS A 182 -17.04 -13.17 1.81
N GLY A 183 -15.86 -13.40 1.22
CA GLY A 183 -15.63 -14.46 0.25
C GLY A 183 -15.59 -13.97 -1.20
N TRP A 184 -15.92 -14.85 -2.13
CA TRP A 184 -15.96 -14.54 -3.57
C TRP A 184 -17.20 -13.72 -3.92
N ASN A 185 -16.97 -12.67 -4.71
CA ASN A 185 -18.01 -11.83 -5.28
C ASN A 185 -17.88 -11.84 -6.80
N GLU A 186 -19.01 -11.96 -7.48
CA GLU A 186 -19.11 -12.03 -8.94
C GLU A 186 -19.44 -10.65 -9.50
N VAL A 187 -18.62 -10.15 -10.42
CA VAL A 187 -18.83 -8.87 -11.10
C VAL A 187 -19.08 -9.12 -12.57
N LEU A 188 -20.25 -8.71 -13.06
CA LEU A 188 -20.64 -8.83 -14.46
C LEU A 188 -20.94 -7.45 -15.04
N LEU A 189 -20.27 -7.11 -16.13
CA LEU A 189 -20.60 -5.98 -16.99
C LEU A 189 -21.27 -6.51 -18.25
N GLU A 190 -22.44 -5.97 -18.55
CA GLU A 190 -23.22 -6.21 -19.77
C GLU A 190 -23.19 -4.94 -20.61
N ALA A 191 -22.72 -5.02 -21.85
CA ALA A 191 -22.70 -3.90 -22.77
C ALA A 191 -23.47 -4.24 -24.05
N ARG A 192 -24.10 -3.23 -24.65
CA ARG A 192 -24.78 -3.34 -25.95
C ARG A 192 -24.19 -2.35 -26.94
N LYS A 193 -23.81 -2.83 -28.12
CA LYS A 193 -23.25 -1.98 -29.18
C LYS A 193 -24.33 -1.10 -29.78
N THR A 194 -24.06 0.20 -29.84
CA THR A 194 -24.90 1.20 -30.50
C THR A 194 -24.05 2.14 -31.36
N PRO A 195 -24.65 3.03 -32.16
CA PRO A 195 -23.89 4.06 -32.85
C PRO A 195 -23.14 5.02 -31.91
N ALA A 196 -23.57 5.15 -30.66
CA ALA A 196 -22.90 5.98 -29.66
C ALA A 196 -21.62 5.32 -29.11
N GLY A 197 -21.57 3.98 -29.10
CA GLY A 197 -20.37 3.20 -28.77
C GLY A 197 -20.69 1.86 -28.10
N PHE A 198 -19.70 1.26 -27.43
CA PHE A 198 -19.76 -0.11 -26.91
C PHE A 198 -18.77 -0.36 -25.77
N GLY A 199 -19.28 -0.66 -24.56
CA GLY A 199 -18.47 -0.99 -23.38
C GLY A 199 -18.33 0.17 -22.40
N CYS A 200 -17.30 0.13 -21.56
CA CYS A 200 -17.05 1.13 -20.51
C CYS A 200 -15.59 1.14 -20.04
N ARG A 201 -15.22 2.08 -19.18
CA ARG A 201 -14.07 1.91 -18.27
C ARG A 201 -14.57 1.70 -16.86
N PHE A 202 -13.94 0.80 -16.10
CA PHE A 202 -14.41 0.41 -14.77
C PHE A 202 -13.26 0.14 -13.79
N GLY A 203 -13.32 0.67 -12.58
CA GLY A 203 -12.30 0.43 -11.56
C GLY A 203 -12.63 1.08 -10.23
N ALA A 204 -11.71 1.01 -9.27
CA ALA A 204 -11.88 1.69 -8.00
C ALA A 204 -11.71 3.20 -8.14
N ASP A 205 -12.48 3.98 -7.38
CA ASP A 205 -12.23 5.40 -7.21
C ASP A 205 -10.93 5.63 -6.42
N GLU A 206 -10.08 6.55 -6.88
CA GLU A 206 -8.70 6.69 -6.39
C GLU A 206 -7.92 5.34 -6.35
N ALA A 207 -7.83 4.61 -7.47
CA ALA A 207 -7.23 3.27 -7.56
C ALA A 207 -5.81 3.13 -6.96
N LYS A 208 -5.06 4.24 -6.87
CA LYS A 208 -3.74 4.30 -6.21
C LYS A 208 -3.75 3.97 -4.72
N VAL A 209 -4.88 4.19 -4.04
CA VAL A 209 -5.08 3.93 -2.60
C VAL A 209 -6.21 2.94 -2.35
N ARG A 210 -7.20 2.85 -3.25
CA ARG A 210 -8.23 1.82 -3.21
C ARG A 210 -7.94 0.73 -4.24
N ILE A 211 -7.34 -0.35 -3.77
CA ILE A 211 -6.95 -1.45 -4.66
C ILE A 211 -8.18 -2.33 -4.92
N LEU A 212 -8.53 -2.47 -6.20
CA LEU A 212 -9.52 -3.42 -6.71
C LEU A 212 -8.83 -4.27 -7.78
N HIS A 213 -8.35 -5.46 -7.38
CA HIS A 213 -7.85 -6.45 -8.32
C HIS A 213 -8.94 -7.46 -8.65
N VAL A 214 -9.08 -7.77 -9.92
CA VAL A 214 -10.00 -8.82 -10.39
C VAL A 214 -9.27 -10.09 -10.78
N LEU A 215 -9.92 -11.23 -10.54
CA LEU A 215 -9.48 -12.54 -10.99
C LEU A 215 -10.38 -13.07 -12.09
N SER A 216 -9.80 -13.93 -12.92
CA SER A 216 -10.52 -14.56 -14.01
C SER A 216 -11.53 -15.56 -13.43
N PRO A 217 -12.80 -15.51 -13.87
CA PRO A 217 -13.82 -16.45 -13.43
C PRO A 217 -13.63 -17.82 -14.10
N PHE A 218 -14.42 -18.80 -13.67
CA PHE A 218 -14.45 -20.19 -14.14
C PHE A 218 -13.36 -21.10 -13.56
N ALA A 219 -13.73 -22.36 -13.36
CA ALA A 219 -12.86 -23.38 -12.77
C ALA A 219 -11.55 -23.56 -13.58
N ASP A 220 -11.63 -23.52 -14.91
CA ASP A 220 -10.48 -23.69 -15.82
C ASP A 220 -9.49 -22.51 -15.81
N ARG A 221 -9.86 -21.38 -15.21
CA ARG A 221 -9.04 -20.16 -15.12
C ARG A 221 -8.63 -19.81 -13.69
N THR A 222 -8.92 -20.71 -12.75
CA THR A 222 -8.74 -20.49 -11.31
C THR A 222 -7.31 -20.04 -11.01
N GLY A 223 -7.18 -18.88 -10.37
CA GLY A 223 -5.90 -18.34 -9.95
C GLY A 223 -5.29 -17.32 -10.93
N SER A 224 -5.77 -17.22 -12.16
CA SER A 224 -5.31 -16.20 -13.11
C SER A 224 -5.93 -14.83 -12.80
N ALA A 225 -5.19 -13.77 -13.06
CA ALA A 225 -5.66 -12.40 -12.91
C ALA A 225 -6.32 -11.88 -14.19
N GLY A 226 -7.28 -10.96 -14.05
CA GLY A 226 -7.92 -10.26 -15.16
C GLY A 226 -9.35 -10.71 -15.47
N TRP A 227 -9.99 -10.02 -16.42
CA TRP A 227 -11.37 -10.26 -16.84
C TRP A 227 -11.49 -11.38 -17.87
N ALA A 228 -12.60 -12.12 -17.85
CA ALA A 228 -13.05 -12.91 -18.98
C ALA A 228 -14.04 -12.08 -19.81
N VAL A 229 -13.83 -11.97 -21.12
CA VAL A 229 -14.68 -11.19 -22.04
C VAL A 229 -15.30 -12.11 -23.09
N SER A 230 -16.60 -12.01 -23.33
CA SER A 230 -17.28 -12.81 -24.35
C SER A 230 -17.07 -12.24 -25.76
N PRO A 231 -17.24 -13.05 -26.83
CA PRO A 231 -17.47 -12.54 -28.17
C PRO A 231 -18.78 -11.73 -28.21
N PRO A 232 -18.98 -10.91 -29.26
CA PRO A 232 -20.25 -10.26 -29.48
C PRO A 232 -21.32 -11.29 -29.88
N VAL A 233 -22.50 -11.19 -29.26
CA VAL A 233 -23.64 -12.07 -29.50
C VAL A 233 -24.89 -11.27 -29.90
N PRO A 234 -25.75 -11.80 -30.79
CA PRO A 234 -26.89 -11.04 -31.32
C PRO A 234 -28.04 -10.85 -30.32
N THR A 235 -28.09 -11.65 -29.25
CA THR A 235 -29.15 -11.64 -28.24
C THR A 235 -28.58 -11.64 -26.84
N ALA A 236 -29.29 -11.03 -25.89
CA ALA A 236 -28.88 -11.01 -24.48
C ALA A 236 -28.80 -12.45 -23.89
N CYS A 237 -27.61 -12.84 -23.43
CA CYS A 237 -27.30 -14.14 -22.82
C CYS A 237 -27.29 -14.07 -21.30
N PHE A 238 -26.92 -12.93 -20.71
CA PHE A 238 -26.80 -12.73 -19.27
C PHE A 238 -27.28 -11.35 -18.83
N GLY A 239 -27.39 -11.11 -17.51
CA GLY A 239 -27.72 -9.82 -16.93
C GLY A 239 -29.19 -9.48 -17.12
N SER A 240 -29.50 -8.66 -18.13
CA SER A 240 -30.84 -8.12 -18.35
C SER A 240 -31.92 -9.19 -18.63
N ASN A 241 -31.53 -10.39 -19.03
CA ASN A 241 -32.43 -11.52 -19.26
C ASN A 241 -32.67 -12.41 -18.01
N GLY A 242 -32.07 -12.07 -16.86
CA GLY A 242 -32.21 -12.81 -15.61
C GLY A 242 -31.33 -14.06 -15.47
N ARG A 243 -30.45 -14.35 -16.44
CA ARG A 243 -29.44 -15.42 -16.37
C ARG A 243 -28.05 -14.84 -16.05
N PHE A 244 -27.20 -15.62 -15.41
CA PHE A 244 -25.84 -15.22 -15.06
C PHE A 244 -24.88 -16.40 -15.31
N PRO A 245 -23.62 -16.13 -15.70
CA PRO A 245 -22.58 -17.15 -15.70
C PRO A 245 -22.25 -17.55 -14.25
N ASP A 246 -21.88 -18.82 -14.03
CA ASP A 246 -21.42 -19.32 -12.72
C ASP A 246 -19.89 -19.38 -12.75
N GLY A 247 -19.24 -18.49 -11.99
CA GLY A 247 -17.78 -18.39 -11.95
C GLY A 247 -17.09 -19.58 -11.30
N SER A 248 -17.82 -20.50 -10.66
CA SER A 248 -17.27 -21.72 -10.06
C SER A 248 -17.26 -22.93 -11.01
N ARG A 249 -17.91 -22.82 -12.18
CA ARG A 249 -18.04 -23.89 -13.17
C ARG A 249 -17.02 -23.75 -14.30
N PRO A 250 -16.78 -24.82 -15.09
CA PRO A 250 -16.03 -24.73 -16.33
C PRO A 250 -16.60 -23.66 -17.28
N GLU A 251 -15.74 -22.97 -18.02
CA GLU A 251 -16.19 -21.86 -18.88
C GLU A 251 -17.17 -22.32 -19.98
N ALA A 252 -17.04 -23.57 -20.42
CA ALA A 252 -17.90 -24.19 -21.42
C ALA A 252 -19.37 -24.27 -20.98
N ASP A 253 -19.64 -24.37 -19.67
CA ASP A 253 -21.00 -24.47 -19.12
C ASP A 253 -21.79 -23.17 -19.32
N SER A 254 -21.10 -22.04 -19.52
CA SER A 254 -21.72 -20.75 -19.83
C SER A 254 -22.35 -20.70 -21.23
N GLY A 255 -21.91 -21.60 -22.14
CA GLY A 255 -22.33 -21.61 -23.54
C GLY A 255 -21.66 -20.55 -24.43
N LEU A 256 -20.65 -19.82 -23.93
CA LEU A 256 -19.83 -18.89 -24.71
C LEU A 256 -18.34 -19.26 -24.62
N GLU A 257 -17.56 -18.93 -25.66
CA GLU A 257 -16.11 -19.00 -25.63
C GLU A 257 -15.54 -17.69 -25.05
N TRP A 258 -14.77 -17.75 -23.97
CA TRP A 258 -14.31 -16.54 -23.29
C TRP A 258 -12.87 -16.18 -23.68
N LEU A 259 -12.63 -14.89 -23.88
CA LEU A 259 -11.31 -14.31 -24.10
C LEU A 259 -10.73 -13.77 -22.77
N PRO A 260 -9.41 -13.72 -22.60
CA PRO A 260 -8.39 -14.23 -23.53
C PRO A 260 -8.34 -15.77 -23.55
N ARG A 261 -7.78 -16.37 -24.60
CA ARG A 261 -7.57 -17.83 -24.66
C ARG A 261 -6.54 -18.26 -23.61
N ILE A 262 -6.79 -19.38 -22.95
CA ILE A 262 -5.91 -19.91 -21.89
C ILE A 262 -5.07 -21.10 -22.32
N ARG A 263 -5.30 -21.65 -23.52
CA ARG A 263 -4.61 -22.85 -24.03
C ARG A 263 -4.10 -22.63 -25.45
N TRP A 264 -2.93 -23.20 -25.72
CA TRP A 264 -2.39 -23.32 -27.07
C TRP A 264 -3.28 -24.21 -27.93
N THR A 265 -3.34 -23.91 -29.23
CA THR A 265 -3.92 -24.81 -30.23
C THR A 265 -3.01 -26.04 -30.44
N GLY A 266 -3.58 -27.11 -31.00
CA GLY A 266 -2.82 -28.32 -31.28
C GLY A 266 -1.62 -28.13 -32.23
N GLU A 267 -1.66 -27.13 -33.11
CA GLU A 267 -0.51 -26.78 -33.96
C GLU A 267 0.54 -25.97 -33.19
N GLU A 268 0.13 -25.02 -32.35
CA GLU A 268 1.05 -24.25 -31.50
C GLU A 268 1.81 -25.17 -30.53
N THR A 269 1.16 -26.17 -29.93
CA THR A 269 1.81 -27.14 -29.02
C THR A 269 2.96 -27.91 -29.67
N LYS A 270 2.96 -28.07 -31.01
CA LYS A 270 4.05 -28.75 -31.73
C LYS A 270 5.30 -27.90 -31.89
N LEU A 271 5.20 -26.58 -31.72
CA LEU A 271 6.34 -25.68 -31.79
C LEU A 271 7.25 -25.87 -30.57
N PRO A 272 8.58 -25.67 -30.74
CA PRO A 272 9.48 -25.57 -29.60
C PRO A 272 9.04 -24.50 -28.60
N ASN A 273 9.31 -24.70 -27.30
CA ASN A 273 8.81 -23.84 -26.22
C ASN A 273 9.08 -22.34 -26.43
N LEU A 274 10.31 -21.92 -26.72
CA LEU A 274 10.65 -20.51 -26.88
C LEU A 274 10.01 -19.92 -28.15
N GLU A 275 10.00 -20.66 -29.25
CA GLU A 275 9.32 -20.27 -30.49
C GLU A 275 7.80 -20.13 -30.30
N ARG A 276 7.17 -21.01 -29.52
CA ARG A 276 5.75 -20.91 -29.17
C ARG A 276 5.45 -19.69 -28.31
N ILE A 277 6.27 -19.42 -27.30
CA ILE A 277 6.04 -18.35 -26.32
C ILE A 277 6.34 -16.96 -26.91
N PHE A 278 7.44 -16.83 -27.64
CA PHE A 278 7.98 -15.55 -28.11
C PHE A 278 7.87 -15.33 -29.62
N GLY A 279 7.53 -16.36 -30.39
CA GLY A 279 7.68 -16.36 -31.85
C GLY A 279 9.15 -16.51 -32.28
N ARG A 280 9.41 -16.64 -33.59
CA ARG A 280 10.77 -16.55 -34.12
C ARG A 280 11.24 -15.10 -34.12
N PRO A 281 12.38 -14.77 -33.50
CA PRO A 281 12.88 -13.39 -33.50
C PRO A 281 13.43 -13.03 -34.88
N SER A 282 13.27 -11.77 -35.29
CA SER A 282 13.80 -11.25 -36.55
C SER A 282 15.30 -10.90 -36.49
N GLN A 283 15.85 -10.81 -35.28
CA GLN A 283 17.26 -10.55 -34.97
C GLN A 283 17.80 -11.66 -34.06
N PRO A 284 19.13 -11.85 -33.96
CA PRO A 284 19.70 -12.78 -32.99
C PRO A 284 19.21 -12.43 -31.59
N ALA A 285 18.59 -13.41 -30.91
CA ALA A 285 18.05 -13.21 -29.57
C ALA A 285 18.21 -14.48 -28.74
N ASP A 286 18.34 -14.27 -27.42
CA ASP A 286 18.37 -15.31 -26.41
C ASP A 286 17.09 -15.30 -25.58
N ALA A 287 16.82 -16.41 -24.91
CA ALA A 287 15.83 -16.44 -23.83
C ALA A 287 16.31 -17.34 -22.70
N PHE A 288 15.83 -17.03 -21.51
CA PHE A 288 16.00 -17.86 -20.33
C PHE A 288 14.79 -18.77 -20.11
N GLY A 289 15.04 -19.97 -19.63
CA GLY A 289 14.07 -20.82 -18.93
C GLY A 289 14.58 -21.12 -17.52
N TRP A 290 13.74 -20.90 -16.52
CA TRP A 290 14.06 -21.11 -15.10
C TRP A 290 13.08 -22.11 -14.48
N THR A 291 13.63 -23.11 -13.79
CA THR A 291 12.91 -24.11 -13.02
C THR A 291 13.66 -24.43 -11.73
N LYS A 292 13.01 -25.17 -10.83
CA LYS A 292 13.64 -25.84 -9.70
C LYS A 292 13.69 -27.35 -9.90
N LEU A 293 14.69 -27.96 -9.28
CA LEU A 293 14.89 -29.40 -9.23
C LEU A 293 15.18 -29.80 -7.77
N GLU A 294 14.52 -30.84 -7.28
CA GLU A 294 14.69 -31.31 -5.90
C GLU A 294 14.75 -32.85 -5.86
N PRO A 295 15.95 -33.46 -5.90
CA PRO A 295 16.07 -34.89 -5.68
C PRO A 295 15.80 -35.27 -4.22
N LEU A 296 15.33 -36.49 -3.99
CA LEU A 296 15.18 -37.05 -2.66
C LEU A 296 16.57 -37.31 -2.04
N GLY A 297 16.95 -36.49 -1.06
CA GLY A 297 18.24 -36.61 -0.37
C GLY A 297 19.42 -36.13 -1.22
N GLU A 298 20.58 -36.72 -1.00
CA GLU A 298 21.76 -36.49 -1.84
C GLU A 298 21.75 -37.48 -2.99
N ALA A 299 21.61 -36.97 -4.22
CA ALA A 299 21.49 -37.79 -5.41
C ALA A 299 22.53 -37.40 -6.47
N SER A 300 22.98 -38.41 -7.21
CA SER A 300 23.82 -38.23 -8.39
C SER A 300 22.90 -38.09 -9.61
N VAL A 301 22.76 -36.85 -10.10
CA VAL A 301 21.79 -36.48 -11.13
C VAL A 301 22.47 -36.32 -12.49
N VAL A 302 21.93 -36.96 -13.50
CA VAL A 302 22.33 -36.78 -14.90
C VAL A 302 21.31 -35.88 -15.60
N LEU A 303 21.77 -34.79 -16.19
CA LEU A 303 20.96 -33.96 -17.07
C LEU A 303 21.12 -34.42 -18.51
N GLN A 304 20.00 -34.60 -19.22
CA GLN A 304 19.97 -34.93 -20.64
C GLN A 304 18.97 -34.01 -21.35
N GLY A 305 19.34 -33.50 -22.51
CA GLY A 305 18.48 -32.55 -23.22
C GLY A 305 18.94 -32.25 -24.63
N SER A 306 18.24 -31.32 -25.26
CA SER A 306 18.60 -30.77 -26.56
C SER A 306 18.25 -29.28 -26.64
N SER A 307 18.92 -28.55 -27.53
CA SER A 307 18.65 -27.14 -27.83
C SER A 307 18.64 -26.92 -29.34
N ARG A 308 17.76 -26.02 -29.81
CA ARG A 308 17.65 -25.64 -31.23
C ARG A 308 18.67 -24.58 -31.67
N GLY A 309 19.43 -24.02 -30.72
CA GLY A 309 20.58 -23.15 -30.97
C GLY A 309 21.64 -23.32 -29.87
N ALA A 310 22.60 -22.40 -29.80
CA ALA A 310 23.57 -22.35 -28.71
C ALA A 310 22.85 -22.30 -27.36
N ALA A 311 23.38 -22.99 -26.36
CA ALA A 311 22.76 -23.03 -25.04
C ALA A 311 23.75 -23.22 -23.91
N THR A 312 23.41 -22.70 -22.74
CA THR A 312 24.13 -22.98 -21.50
C THR A 312 23.12 -23.35 -20.42
N VAL A 313 23.45 -24.36 -19.61
CA VAL A 313 22.65 -24.79 -18.46
C VAL A 313 23.46 -24.55 -17.19
N TRP A 314 22.83 -23.94 -16.19
CA TRP A 314 23.40 -23.70 -14.87
C TRP A 314 22.60 -24.44 -13.79
N ILE A 315 23.30 -24.86 -12.75
CA ILE A 315 22.73 -25.32 -11.47
C ILE A 315 23.28 -24.43 -10.37
N ASP A 316 22.42 -23.73 -9.62
CA ASP A 316 22.80 -22.74 -8.60
C ASP A 316 23.89 -21.77 -9.09
N GLY A 317 23.70 -21.27 -10.31
CA GLY A 317 24.61 -20.35 -10.99
C GLY A 317 25.93 -20.93 -11.49
N ARG A 318 26.18 -22.24 -11.31
CA ARG A 318 27.37 -22.93 -11.84
C ARG A 318 27.07 -23.55 -13.21
N PRO A 319 27.81 -23.22 -14.27
CA PRO A 319 27.57 -23.79 -15.61
C PRO A 319 27.94 -25.28 -15.64
N VAL A 320 27.01 -26.13 -16.08
CA VAL A 320 27.19 -27.59 -16.17
C VAL A 320 27.11 -28.12 -17.60
N VAL A 321 26.50 -27.36 -18.51
CA VAL A 321 26.43 -27.67 -19.95
C VAL A 321 26.72 -26.41 -20.75
N ARG A 322 27.51 -26.53 -21.82
CA ARG A 322 27.67 -25.51 -22.85
C ARG A 322 27.59 -26.15 -24.23
N LEU A 323 26.66 -25.68 -25.04
CA LEU A 323 26.50 -26.00 -26.45
C LEU A 323 26.75 -24.73 -27.26
N ASN A 324 27.65 -24.81 -28.24
CA ASN A 324 27.97 -23.68 -29.12
C ASN A 324 26.99 -23.52 -30.29
N GLU A 325 26.21 -24.57 -30.58
CA GLU A 325 25.23 -24.63 -31.66
C GLU A 325 24.09 -25.60 -31.28
N SER A 326 23.11 -25.78 -32.17
CA SER A 326 22.03 -26.74 -31.97
C SER A 326 22.56 -28.16 -31.75
N GLY A 327 22.04 -28.87 -30.76
CA GLY A 327 22.52 -30.23 -30.47
C GLY A 327 21.89 -30.86 -29.25
N SER A 328 22.23 -32.12 -29.01
CA SER A 328 21.87 -32.87 -27.81
C SER A 328 23.04 -32.97 -26.85
N PHE A 329 22.75 -33.11 -25.55
CA PHE A 329 23.77 -33.26 -24.52
C PHE A 329 23.35 -34.26 -23.44
N ARG A 330 24.35 -34.77 -22.74
CA ARG A 330 24.20 -35.54 -21.51
C ARG A 330 25.36 -35.24 -20.58
N THR A 331 25.09 -34.85 -19.34
CA THR A 331 26.15 -34.55 -18.36
C THR A 331 26.75 -35.82 -17.78
N ALA A 332 27.96 -35.71 -17.22
CA ALA A 332 28.38 -36.64 -16.17
C ALA A 332 27.43 -36.52 -14.95
N PRO A 333 27.33 -37.53 -14.09
CA PRO A 333 26.51 -37.44 -12.89
C PRO A 333 26.97 -36.28 -11.98
N LEU A 334 26.02 -35.42 -11.59
CA LEU A 334 26.24 -34.22 -10.80
C LEU A 334 25.75 -34.45 -9.37
N PRO A 335 26.55 -34.14 -8.33
CA PRO A 335 26.07 -34.22 -6.96
C PRO A 335 25.10 -33.07 -6.68
N ILE A 336 23.83 -33.40 -6.44
CA ILE A 336 22.78 -32.43 -6.08
C ILE A 336 22.20 -32.80 -4.72
N LYS A 337 22.08 -31.80 -3.85
CA LYS A 337 21.55 -31.96 -2.50
C LYS A 337 20.48 -30.90 -2.23
N GLY A 338 19.27 -31.36 -1.93
CA GLY A 338 18.12 -30.48 -1.72
C GLY A 338 17.68 -29.78 -3.00
N GLN A 339 16.86 -28.76 -2.83
CA GLN A 339 16.32 -27.97 -3.93
C GLN A 339 17.40 -27.06 -4.53
N VAL A 340 17.51 -27.05 -5.86
CA VAL A 340 18.44 -26.21 -6.62
C VAL A 340 17.71 -25.48 -7.75
N ASP A 341 18.24 -24.31 -8.12
CA ASP A 341 17.79 -23.56 -9.28
C ASP A 341 18.47 -24.11 -10.55
N VAL A 342 17.67 -24.39 -11.57
CA VAL A 342 18.13 -24.78 -12.90
C VAL A 342 17.75 -23.69 -13.90
N LEU A 343 18.77 -23.10 -14.51
CA LEU A 343 18.62 -22.04 -15.49
C LEU A 343 19.14 -22.52 -16.84
N VAL A 344 18.39 -22.28 -17.91
CA VAL A 344 18.80 -22.52 -19.29
C VAL A 344 18.77 -21.20 -20.04
N ARG A 345 19.86 -20.85 -20.72
CA ARG A 345 19.88 -19.77 -21.72
C ARG A 345 19.99 -20.42 -23.08
N SER A 346 19.09 -20.11 -24.00
CA SER A 346 19.05 -20.68 -25.35
C SER A 346 18.90 -19.58 -26.40
N SER A 347 19.79 -19.59 -27.38
CA SER A 347 19.78 -18.69 -28.53
C SER A 347 18.87 -19.22 -29.63
N ALA A 348 18.24 -18.32 -30.38
CA ALA A 348 17.50 -18.68 -31.58
C ALA A 348 18.44 -19.26 -32.64
N GLY A 349 18.14 -20.48 -33.12
CA GLY A 349 18.90 -21.14 -34.18
C GLY A 349 18.20 -21.05 -35.54
N ALA A 350 18.87 -21.50 -36.60
CA ALA A 350 18.33 -21.50 -37.97
C ALA A 350 17.05 -22.34 -38.09
N ASP A 351 17.02 -23.50 -37.42
CA ASP A 351 15.93 -24.48 -37.54
C ASP A 351 14.84 -24.32 -36.47
N GLY A 352 14.99 -23.39 -35.53
CA GLY A 352 13.99 -23.08 -34.50
C GLY A 352 14.58 -22.50 -33.23
N TRP A 353 13.73 -22.27 -32.23
CA TRP A 353 14.15 -21.69 -30.96
C TRP A 353 13.50 -22.38 -29.77
N GLY A 354 14.30 -23.00 -28.92
CA GLY A 354 13.79 -23.77 -27.79
C GLY A 354 14.79 -24.81 -27.28
N PHE A 355 14.43 -25.41 -26.15
CA PHE A 355 15.20 -26.47 -25.53
C PHE A 355 14.31 -27.51 -24.85
N GLU A 356 14.86 -28.70 -24.67
CA GLU A 356 14.30 -29.78 -23.85
C GLU A 356 15.32 -30.17 -22.80
N LEU A 357 14.87 -30.42 -21.57
CA LEU A 357 15.72 -30.86 -20.47
C LEU A 357 15.01 -31.95 -19.67
N LYS A 358 15.76 -32.98 -19.28
CA LYS A 358 15.35 -34.04 -18.36
C LYS A 358 16.43 -34.20 -17.30
N ALA A 359 16.02 -34.42 -16.06
CA ALA A 359 16.89 -34.79 -14.96
C ALA A 359 16.62 -36.24 -14.56
N ILE A 360 17.68 -37.03 -14.33
CA ILE A 360 17.58 -38.46 -14.04
C ILE A 360 18.46 -38.78 -12.83
N ALA A 361 17.92 -39.46 -11.82
CA ALA A 361 18.67 -39.99 -10.69
C ALA A 361 18.63 -41.53 -10.72
N GLY A 362 19.78 -42.17 -10.93
CA GLY A 362 19.84 -43.60 -11.21
C GLY A 362 19.12 -43.94 -12.51
N GLU A 363 17.98 -44.63 -12.43
CA GLU A 363 17.10 -44.94 -13.58
C GLU A 363 15.78 -44.14 -13.57
N ALA A 364 15.52 -43.36 -12.51
CA ALA A 364 14.25 -42.66 -12.34
C ALA A 364 14.33 -41.21 -12.87
N PRO A 365 13.34 -40.74 -13.66
CA PRO A 365 13.23 -39.33 -14.02
C PRO A 365 12.86 -38.50 -12.78
N LEU A 366 13.49 -37.35 -12.64
CA LEU A 366 13.13 -36.33 -11.66
C LEU A 366 12.17 -35.32 -12.29
N LEU A 367 11.24 -34.82 -11.49
CA LEU A 367 10.32 -33.77 -11.89
C LEU A 367 10.95 -32.40 -11.70
N PHE A 368 10.60 -31.49 -12.60
CA PHE A 368 10.87 -30.07 -12.47
C PHE A 368 9.68 -29.38 -11.81
N HIS A 369 9.95 -28.27 -11.13
CA HIS A 369 8.94 -27.50 -10.43
C HIS A 369 9.06 -26.01 -10.77
N CYS A 370 7.92 -25.36 -10.95
CA CYS A 370 7.87 -23.91 -11.13
C CYS A 370 8.69 -23.23 -10.02
N PRO A 371 9.62 -22.32 -10.34
CA PRO A 371 10.56 -21.77 -9.36
C PRO A 371 9.89 -20.89 -8.30
N ALA A 372 8.67 -20.44 -8.58
CA ALA A 372 7.81 -19.71 -7.67
C ALA A 372 6.35 -20.21 -7.79
N THR A 373 5.56 -20.01 -6.74
CA THR A 373 4.11 -20.28 -6.80
C THR A 373 3.43 -19.22 -7.66
N VAL A 374 3.08 -19.59 -8.90
CA VAL A 374 2.35 -18.72 -9.83
C VAL A 374 0.90 -19.21 -9.91
N HIS A 375 -0.03 -18.49 -9.28
CA HIS A 375 -1.45 -18.86 -9.34
C HIS A 375 -1.97 -18.77 -10.78
N GLY A 376 -2.81 -19.72 -11.19
CA GLY A 376 -3.31 -19.81 -12.56
C GLY A 376 -2.28 -20.35 -13.56
N TYR A 377 -1.22 -20.99 -13.08
CA TYR A 377 -0.24 -21.70 -13.90
C TYR A 377 0.23 -22.98 -13.20
N ASP A 378 0.19 -24.09 -13.93
CA ASP A 378 0.55 -25.44 -13.48
C ASP A 378 1.83 -25.97 -14.16
N GLY A 379 2.44 -25.19 -15.05
CA GLY A 379 3.67 -25.58 -15.74
C GLY A 379 4.92 -25.50 -14.87
N GLU A 380 5.97 -26.18 -15.30
CA GLU A 380 7.20 -26.38 -14.51
C GLU A 380 8.22 -25.24 -14.68
N TRP A 381 8.08 -24.41 -15.71
CA TRP A 381 9.11 -23.44 -16.13
C TRP A 381 8.57 -22.02 -16.23
N LEU A 382 9.41 -21.04 -15.91
CA LEU A 382 9.22 -19.63 -16.28
C LEU A 382 10.21 -19.26 -17.39
N TYR A 383 9.76 -18.39 -18.31
CA TYR A 383 10.56 -18.00 -19.47
C TYR A 383 10.71 -16.49 -19.58
N ALA A 384 11.91 -16.00 -19.91
CA ALA A 384 12.16 -14.57 -20.14
C ALA A 384 12.86 -14.37 -21.49
N GLY A 385 12.31 -13.52 -22.35
CA GLY A 385 12.73 -13.39 -23.74
C GLY A 385 11.85 -12.40 -24.53
N PRO A 386 12.23 -12.08 -25.77
CA PRO A 386 13.59 -12.17 -26.32
C PRO A 386 14.55 -11.22 -25.59
N ILE A 387 15.79 -11.64 -25.38
CA ILE A 387 16.85 -10.92 -24.66
C ILE A 387 18.04 -10.72 -25.58
N ALA A 388 18.73 -9.59 -25.42
CA ALA A 388 19.90 -9.26 -26.22
C ALA A 388 21.01 -10.32 -26.03
N PRO A 389 21.57 -10.92 -27.10
CA PRO A 389 22.57 -11.99 -26.97
C PRO A 389 23.84 -11.58 -26.22
N ASP A 390 24.20 -10.30 -26.25
CA ASP A 390 25.36 -9.74 -25.53
C ASP A 390 25.04 -9.35 -24.07
N ALA A 391 23.78 -9.46 -23.64
CA ALA A 391 23.38 -9.18 -22.27
C ALA A 391 24.15 -10.08 -21.29
N THR A 392 25.01 -9.46 -20.50
CA THR A 392 25.76 -10.14 -19.45
C THR A 392 24.99 -9.99 -18.14
N LEU A 393 24.37 -11.09 -17.70
CA LEU A 393 23.64 -11.17 -16.44
C LEU A 393 24.25 -12.30 -15.60
N ASP A 394 24.43 -12.04 -14.31
CA ASP A 394 24.85 -13.07 -13.38
C ASP A 394 23.71 -14.10 -13.21
N PRO A 395 23.95 -15.40 -13.46
CA PRO A 395 22.91 -16.42 -13.38
C PRO A 395 22.15 -16.45 -12.04
N SER A 396 22.82 -16.16 -10.91
CA SER A 396 22.15 -16.12 -9.61
C SER A 396 21.19 -14.93 -9.48
N SER A 397 21.53 -13.79 -10.10
CA SER A 397 20.64 -12.63 -10.19
C SER A 397 19.46 -12.82 -11.16
N VAL A 398 19.58 -13.72 -12.14
CA VAL A 398 18.51 -14.05 -13.09
C VAL A 398 17.40 -14.81 -12.38
N CYS A 399 17.73 -15.78 -11.52
CA CYS A 399 16.77 -16.61 -10.78
C CYS A 399 16.05 -15.83 -9.65
N SER A 400 15.38 -14.74 -10.01
CA SER A 400 14.62 -13.88 -9.11
C SER A 400 13.39 -13.31 -9.80
N LEU A 401 12.32 -13.09 -9.02
CA LEU A 401 11.13 -12.38 -9.47
C LEU A 401 11.28 -10.85 -9.38
N SER A 402 12.35 -10.31 -8.81
CA SER A 402 12.59 -8.85 -8.81
C SER A 402 13.37 -8.36 -10.03
N THR A 403 13.91 -9.26 -10.85
CA THR A 403 14.82 -8.91 -11.94
C THR A 403 14.07 -8.64 -13.24
N LEU A 404 14.36 -7.49 -13.87
CA LEU A 404 13.97 -7.18 -15.25
C LEU A 404 15.12 -7.50 -16.22
N PHE A 405 14.78 -7.93 -17.43
CA PHE A 405 15.75 -8.36 -18.43
C PHE A 405 15.82 -7.36 -19.59
N PRO A 406 17.00 -7.09 -20.18
CA PRO A 406 17.10 -6.27 -21.39
C PRO A 406 16.41 -7.00 -22.55
N ALA A 407 15.45 -6.34 -23.20
CA ALA A 407 14.71 -6.93 -24.31
C ALA A 407 15.45 -6.71 -25.65
N GLU A 408 15.48 -7.74 -26.50
CA GLU A 408 15.98 -7.63 -27.88
C GLU A 408 14.82 -7.35 -28.84
N GLY A 409 14.96 -6.32 -29.69
CA GLY A 409 14.00 -6.01 -30.76
C GLY A 409 12.54 -5.77 -30.34
N SER A 410 12.23 -5.70 -29.03
CA SER A 410 10.86 -5.60 -28.52
C SER A 410 10.54 -4.18 -28.07
N PRO A 411 9.35 -3.63 -28.38
CA PRO A 411 8.89 -2.31 -27.94
C PRO A 411 8.39 -2.29 -26.49
N GLY A 412 8.89 -3.19 -25.63
CA GLY A 412 8.56 -3.17 -24.21
C GLY A 412 8.97 -1.82 -23.61
N PRO A 413 8.25 -1.29 -22.60
CA PRO A 413 8.61 -0.01 -22.03
C PRO A 413 10.04 -0.05 -21.51
N SER A 414 10.79 1.01 -21.77
CA SER A 414 12.20 1.16 -21.37
C SER A 414 13.19 0.09 -21.89
N GLY A 415 12.81 -0.71 -22.92
CA GLY A 415 13.69 -1.74 -23.49
C GLY A 415 13.90 -2.95 -22.58
N LYS A 416 12.88 -3.30 -21.77
CA LYS A 416 12.92 -4.40 -20.81
C LYS A 416 11.80 -5.43 -21.03
N THR A 417 12.06 -6.67 -20.63
CA THR A 417 11.09 -7.78 -20.59
C THR A 417 11.13 -8.47 -19.22
N TYR A 418 10.17 -9.35 -18.97
CA TYR A 418 9.98 -10.04 -17.70
C TYR A 418 9.48 -11.48 -17.93
N TRP A 419 9.31 -12.23 -16.84
CA TRP A 419 8.88 -13.62 -16.83
C TRP A 419 7.51 -13.83 -17.49
N ARG A 420 7.42 -14.90 -18.28
CA ARG A 420 6.23 -15.43 -18.96
C ARG A 420 6.02 -16.88 -18.56
N THR A 421 4.78 -17.32 -18.65
CA THR A 421 4.42 -18.74 -18.55
C THR A 421 4.23 -19.33 -19.94
N ASP A 422 4.25 -20.66 -20.06
CA ASP A 422 3.99 -21.33 -21.34
C ASP A 422 2.49 -21.41 -21.66
N ALA A 423 1.87 -20.25 -21.87
CA ALA A 423 0.47 -20.10 -22.25
C ALA A 423 0.26 -18.88 -23.16
N PRO A 424 -0.78 -18.85 -24.03
CA PRO A 424 -1.00 -17.76 -24.97
C PRO A 424 -1.07 -16.39 -24.29
N GLY A 425 -0.21 -15.46 -24.73
CA GLY A 425 -0.18 -14.09 -24.21
C GLY A 425 0.15 -13.96 -22.72
N SER A 426 0.48 -15.05 -22.04
CA SER A 426 0.58 -15.08 -20.57
C SER A 426 1.88 -14.47 -20.06
N ARG A 427 1.81 -13.85 -18.88
CA ARG A 427 2.87 -13.18 -18.13
C ARG A 427 2.78 -13.57 -16.67
N VAL A 428 3.91 -13.47 -16.00
CA VAL A 428 3.99 -13.54 -14.54
C VAL A 428 3.84 -12.12 -14.00
N ARG A 429 2.93 -11.91 -13.05
CA ARG A 429 2.67 -10.59 -12.46
C ARG A 429 2.42 -10.69 -10.94
N PRO A 430 3.17 -9.98 -10.08
CA PRO A 430 2.91 -9.86 -8.65
C PRO A 430 1.68 -8.99 -8.35
N TYR A 431 0.96 -9.27 -7.26
CA TYR A 431 -0.23 -8.55 -6.82
C TYR A 431 -0.27 -8.41 -5.28
N TYR A 432 -0.95 -7.35 -4.81
CA TYR A 432 -1.33 -7.19 -3.40
C TYR A 432 -2.51 -8.08 -2.99
N GLU A 433 -2.29 -9.39 -2.92
CA GLU A 433 -3.34 -10.34 -2.56
C GLU A 433 -3.78 -10.24 -1.10
N ASN A 434 -2.86 -9.84 -0.22
CA ASN A 434 -3.16 -9.61 1.19
C ASN A 434 -4.28 -8.59 1.44
N ALA A 435 -4.62 -7.74 0.47
CA ALA A 435 -5.88 -7.02 0.44
C ALA A 435 -6.31 -6.82 -1.01
N MET A 436 -6.75 -7.91 -1.66
CA MET A 436 -7.42 -7.89 -2.98
C MET A 436 -8.49 -6.79 -3.09
N LEU A 437 -9.01 -6.40 -1.92
CA LEU A 437 -9.76 -5.18 -1.69
C LEU A 437 -9.11 -4.35 -0.59
N SER A 438 -8.59 -3.18 -0.94
CA SER A 438 -8.06 -2.20 0.04
C SER A 438 -8.88 -0.92 0.01
N ASN A 439 -9.21 -0.38 1.18
CA ASN A 439 -9.65 1.00 1.33
C ASN A 439 -8.42 1.93 1.40
N LYS A 440 -8.67 3.24 1.37
CA LYS A 440 -7.65 4.31 1.35
C LYS A 440 -6.62 4.17 2.48
N TRP A 441 -7.02 3.58 3.61
CA TRP A 441 -6.17 3.27 4.77
C TRP A 441 -6.46 1.84 5.23
N THR A 442 -5.48 0.95 5.14
CA THR A 442 -5.71 -0.47 5.42
C THR A 442 -6.07 -0.72 6.87
N THR A 443 -7.34 -1.07 7.10
CA THR A 443 -7.85 -1.53 8.39
C THR A 443 -8.52 -2.88 8.17
N GLY A 444 -8.14 -3.93 8.90
CA GLY A 444 -8.80 -5.23 8.82
C GLY A 444 -7.89 -6.45 9.01
N ALA A 445 -8.35 -7.60 8.52
CA ALA A 445 -7.67 -8.89 8.64
C ALA A 445 -6.56 -9.13 7.59
N ALA A 446 -6.47 -8.23 6.61
CA ALA A 446 -5.44 -8.17 5.59
C ALA A 446 -4.08 -7.83 6.22
N THR A 447 -3.02 -8.59 5.90
CA THR A 447 -1.66 -8.19 6.33
C THR A 447 -1.24 -6.92 5.60
N ASN A 448 -0.68 -5.97 6.36
CA ASN A 448 -0.10 -4.73 5.82
C ASN A 448 1.34 -4.90 5.36
N TYR A 449 1.94 -6.08 5.53
CA TYR A 449 3.33 -6.31 5.18
C TYR A 449 3.60 -6.08 3.67
N GLY A 450 4.74 -5.48 3.35
CA GLY A 450 5.18 -5.22 1.97
C GLY A 450 4.40 -4.12 1.25
N ARG A 451 3.63 -3.30 1.98
CA ARG A 451 2.90 -2.14 1.44
C ARG A 451 3.65 -0.84 1.68
N TRP A 452 3.53 0.06 0.71
CA TRP A 452 4.05 1.42 0.76
C TRP A 452 2.90 2.43 0.95
N ASP A 453 2.78 2.97 2.16
CA ASP A 453 1.86 4.06 2.49
C ASP A 453 2.40 4.86 3.70
N TYR A 454 1.89 6.07 3.96
CA TYR A 454 2.45 6.86 5.05
C TYR A 454 2.24 6.25 6.45
N PRO A 455 1.07 5.68 6.84
CA PRO A 455 0.89 5.15 8.19
C PRO A 455 1.84 4.00 8.52
N LEU A 456 2.14 3.15 7.53
CA LEU A 456 3.12 2.08 7.66
C LEU A 456 4.55 2.62 7.74
N GLY A 457 4.85 3.73 7.07
CA GLY A 457 6.11 4.45 7.24
C GLY A 457 6.37 4.79 8.71
N VAL A 458 5.38 5.38 9.39
CA VAL A 458 5.44 5.69 10.82
C VAL A 458 5.63 4.42 11.66
N THR A 459 4.94 3.35 11.30
CA THR A 459 4.98 2.08 12.04
C THR A 459 6.33 1.39 11.91
N MET A 460 6.91 1.36 10.70
CA MET A 460 8.26 0.84 10.49
C MET A 460 9.30 1.68 11.22
N TYR A 461 9.14 3.01 11.20
CA TYR A 461 10.00 3.91 11.99
C TYR A 461 9.91 3.59 13.49
N GLY A 462 8.70 3.44 14.03
CA GLY A 462 8.48 3.05 15.43
C GLY A 462 9.13 1.71 15.80
N LEU A 463 8.99 0.69 14.95
CA LEU A 463 9.61 -0.62 15.17
C LEU A 463 11.14 -0.55 15.12
N LEU A 464 11.74 0.20 14.19
CA LEU A 464 13.19 0.40 14.12
C LEU A 464 13.73 1.07 15.40
N ARG A 465 13.04 2.11 15.89
CA ARG A 465 13.41 2.78 17.14
C ARG A 465 13.20 1.88 18.36
N ALA A 466 12.13 1.09 18.39
CA ALA A 466 11.85 0.12 19.45
C ALA A 466 12.95 -0.94 19.52
N ALA A 467 13.32 -1.47 18.35
CA ALA A 467 14.37 -2.47 18.21
C ALA A 467 15.70 -1.99 18.79
N SER A 468 16.09 -0.76 18.48
CA SER A 468 17.30 -0.15 19.02
C SER A 468 17.21 0.10 20.53
N ALA A 469 16.13 0.74 21.00
CA ALA A 469 15.99 1.12 22.41
C ALA A 469 15.84 -0.07 23.36
N LEU A 470 15.22 -1.17 22.90
CA LEU A 470 14.93 -2.36 23.71
C LEU A 470 15.81 -3.57 23.35
N ASN A 471 16.78 -3.43 22.45
CA ASN A 471 17.67 -4.48 21.95
C ASN A 471 16.91 -5.70 21.40
N ARG A 472 16.02 -5.46 20.43
CA ARG A 472 15.15 -6.46 19.78
C ARG A 472 15.48 -6.57 18.27
N PRO A 473 16.56 -7.27 17.89
CA PRO A 473 17.03 -7.32 16.49
C PRO A 473 15.99 -7.91 15.52
N GLU A 474 15.11 -8.79 15.99
CA GLU A 474 14.04 -9.37 15.20
C GLU A 474 12.98 -8.34 14.77
N TRP A 475 12.75 -7.29 15.56
CA TRP A 475 11.85 -6.19 15.17
C TRP A 475 12.47 -5.31 14.09
N ALA A 476 13.78 -5.05 14.19
CA ALA A 476 14.52 -4.35 13.15
C ALA A 476 14.52 -5.15 11.84
N GLU A 477 14.72 -6.47 11.92
CA GLU A 477 14.69 -7.33 10.74
C GLU A 477 13.29 -7.37 10.11
N TYR A 478 12.22 -7.46 10.90
CA TYR A 478 10.86 -7.35 10.36
C TYR A 478 10.65 -6.03 9.61
N ALA A 479 11.01 -4.90 10.22
CA ALA A 479 10.84 -3.58 9.60
C ALA A 479 11.70 -3.41 8.34
N ARG A 480 12.97 -3.82 8.37
CA ARG A 480 13.86 -3.80 7.19
C ARG A 480 13.35 -4.71 6.09
N SER A 481 12.87 -5.91 6.43
CA SER A 481 12.33 -6.87 5.47
C SER A 481 11.05 -6.35 4.80
N HIS A 482 10.17 -5.67 5.55
CA HIS A 482 9.01 -4.96 4.99
C HIS A 482 9.44 -3.89 3.98
N ILE A 483 10.40 -3.03 4.36
CA ILE A 483 10.90 -1.95 3.50
C ILE A 483 11.56 -2.53 2.25
N ARG A 484 12.43 -3.55 2.38
CA ARG A 484 13.11 -4.24 1.27
C ARG A 484 12.12 -4.89 0.30
N SER A 485 11.01 -5.45 0.80
CA SER A 485 9.96 -6.02 -0.06
C SER A 485 9.35 -4.96 -0.98
N CYS A 486 9.18 -3.72 -0.50
CA CYS A 486 8.70 -2.61 -1.32
C CYS A 486 9.79 -2.13 -2.29
N THR A 487 10.98 -1.80 -1.77
CA THR A 487 12.05 -1.16 -2.56
C THR A 487 12.68 -2.10 -3.59
N GLY A 488 12.78 -3.40 -3.29
CA GLY A 488 13.34 -4.40 -4.20
C GLY A 488 12.49 -4.66 -5.45
N MET A 489 11.21 -4.28 -5.42
CA MET A 489 10.30 -4.40 -6.56
C MET A 489 10.07 -3.05 -7.29
N TYR A 490 10.79 -1.99 -6.92
CA TYR A 490 10.54 -0.65 -7.47
C TYR A 490 10.73 -0.58 -8.99
N ASP A 491 11.82 -1.14 -9.51
CA ASP A 491 12.10 -1.16 -10.96
C ASP A 491 11.05 -1.94 -11.73
N TYR A 492 10.69 -3.12 -11.20
CA TYR A 492 9.58 -3.90 -11.72
C TYR A 492 8.28 -3.08 -11.74
N SER A 493 7.97 -2.37 -10.66
CA SER A 493 6.71 -1.63 -10.52
C SER A 493 6.62 -0.45 -11.50
N LEU A 494 7.74 0.23 -11.78
CA LEU A 494 7.83 1.25 -12.83
C LEU A 494 7.56 0.64 -14.21
N TRP A 495 8.23 -0.49 -14.51
CA TRP A 495 8.04 -1.20 -15.77
C TRP A 495 6.61 -1.74 -15.91
N ASP A 496 6.02 -2.27 -14.84
CA ASP A 496 4.65 -2.82 -14.80
C ASP A 496 3.61 -1.75 -15.11
N ARG A 497 3.75 -0.54 -14.54
CA ARG A 497 2.94 0.63 -14.92
C ARG A 497 3.06 0.91 -16.41
N ASP A 498 4.28 1.03 -16.90
CA ASP A 498 4.49 1.42 -18.30
C ASP A 498 4.04 0.32 -19.28
N ALA A 499 4.15 -0.96 -18.89
CA ALA A 499 3.83 -2.12 -19.72
C ALA A 499 2.32 -2.41 -19.77
N TYR A 500 1.62 -2.19 -18.66
CA TYR A 500 0.22 -2.62 -18.51
C TYR A 500 -0.72 -1.47 -18.10
N GLY A 501 -0.24 -0.23 -18.18
CA GLY A 501 -0.96 1.02 -17.92
C GLY A 501 -1.08 1.40 -16.44
N PHE A 502 -1.05 0.44 -15.52
CA PHE A 502 -1.15 0.69 -14.08
C PHE A 502 -0.39 -0.35 -13.26
N PRO A 503 0.35 0.03 -12.20
CA PRO A 503 1.13 -0.92 -11.43
C PRO A 503 0.25 -1.79 -10.51
N SER A 504 0.53 -3.09 -10.44
CA SER A 504 -0.18 -4.04 -9.57
C SER A 504 0.33 -4.05 -8.12
N ILE A 505 1.52 -3.51 -7.88
CA ILE A 505 2.13 -3.31 -6.56
C ILE A 505 2.77 -1.92 -6.49
N ASN A 506 3.10 -1.43 -5.28
CA ASN A 506 3.77 -0.15 -5.09
C ASN A 506 3.08 1.07 -5.76
N GLN A 507 1.74 1.08 -5.87
CA GLN A 507 0.99 2.13 -6.58
C GLN A 507 1.36 3.53 -6.09
N GLN A 508 1.39 3.76 -4.77
CA GLN A 508 1.71 5.08 -4.22
C GLN A 508 3.17 5.49 -4.45
N LEU A 509 4.11 4.54 -4.39
CA LEU A 509 5.52 4.79 -4.65
C LEU A 509 5.77 5.16 -6.12
N VAL A 510 5.10 4.47 -7.04
CA VAL A 510 5.24 4.66 -8.50
C VAL A 510 4.44 5.86 -9.03
N LEU A 511 3.26 6.12 -8.47
CA LEU A 511 2.33 7.18 -8.87
C LEU A 511 2.38 8.37 -7.89
N MET A 512 3.60 8.76 -7.53
CA MET A 512 3.87 9.83 -6.58
C MET A 512 3.33 11.17 -7.10
N LYS A 513 2.30 11.71 -6.43
CA LYS A 513 1.67 12.99 -6.77
C LYS A 513 1.54 13.94 -5.58
N MET A 514 1.76 13.45 -4.36
CA MET A 514 1.61 14.24 -3.13
C MET A 514 2.55 13.73 -2.05
N LEU A 515 2.78 14.55 -1.01
CA LEU A 515 3.68 14.24 0.09
C LEU A 515 3.31 12.94 0.82
N ASP A 516 2.01 12.66 1.01
CA ASP A 516 1.50 11.42 1.63
C ASP A 516 1.97 10.15 0.90
N ASN A 517 2.32 10.24 -0.39
CA ASN A 517 2.79 9.08 -1.16
C ASN A 517 4.23 8.68 -0.84
N CYS A 518 5.03 9.54 -0.21
CA CYS A 518 6.48 9.31 -0.16
C CYS A 518 7.15 9.71 1.16
N GLY A 519 6.71 10.77 1.83
CA GLY A 519 7.46 11.40 2.91
C GLY A 519 7.74 10.51 4.11
N SER A 520 6.68 10.04 4.76
CA SER A 520 6.81 9.22 5.97
C SER A 520 7.57 7.93 5.70
N PHE A 521 7.18 7.19 4.67
CA PHE A 521 7.80 5.89 4.35
C PHE A 521 9.23 6.07 3.85
N GLY A 522 9.50 7.09 3.03
CA GLY A 522 10.85 7.46 2.62
C GLY A 522 11.73 7.82 3.82
N SER A 523 11.19 8.53 4.82
CA SER A 523 11.89 8.84 6.06
C SER A 523 12.27 7.58 6.85
N ALA A 524 11.34 6.64 6.99
CA ALA A 524 11.58 5.36 7.65
C ALA A 524 12.58 4.48 6.88
N MET A 525 12.52 4.48 5.55
CA MET A 525 13.48 3.82 4.67
C MET A 525 14.90 4.37 4.91
N LEU A 526 15.07 5.69 4.99
CA LEU A 526 16.36 6.30 5.30
C LEU A 526 16.87 5.98 6.71
N GLU A 527 15.99 5.89 7.71
CA GLU A 527 16.37 5.39 9.05
C GLU A 527 16.88 3.95 8.99
N SER A 528 16.24 3.09 8.18
CA SER A 528 16.61 1.68 8.07
C SER A 528 18.02 1.46 7.50
N LEU A 529 18.48 2.37 6.62
CA LEU A 529 19.83 2.38 6.04
C LEU A 529 20.90 2.90 7.01
N SER A 530 20.50 3.76 7.95
CA SER A 530 21.42 4.42 8.89
C SER A 530 21.68 3.61 10.16
N ALA A 531 20.83 2.62 10.46
CA ALA A 531 20.97 1.78 11.63
C ALA A 531 22.08 0.72 11.38
N PRO A 532 23.13 0.63 12.24
CA PRO A 532 24.21 -0.33 12.03
C PRO A 532 23.66 -1.76 11.95
N GLU A 533 24.20 -2.54 11.01
CA GLU A 533 24.04 -3.99 11.02
C GLU A 533 24.72 -4.51 12.29
N GLY A 534 24.00 -5.29 13.09
CA GLY A 534 24.53 -5.85 14.32
C GLY A 534 25.65 -6.83 14.02
N ASN A 535 26.90 -6.34 13.98
CA ASN A 535 28.08 -7.19 14.03
C ASN A 535 28.72 -7.02 15.41
N ALA A 536 28.51 -8.01 16.27
CA ALA A 536 29.24 -8.16 17.51
C ALA A 536 30.69 -8.53 17.16
N GLY A 537 31.60 -7.55 17.19
CA GLY A 537 33.03 -7.79 16.96
C GLY A 537 33.89 -6.53 17.03
N ALA A 538 34.53 -6.34 18.18
CA ALA A 538 35.69 -5.49 18.49
C ALA A 538 36.20 -4.46 17.45
N GLY A 539 36.25 -3.18 17.84
CA GLY A 539 37.03 -2.15 17.16
C GLY A 539 36.76 -0.75 17.69
N THR A 540 37.44 -0.36 18.76
CA THR A 540 37.44 1.01 19.31
C THR A 540 38.01 2.02 18.31
N GLY A 541 37.28 3.10 18.03
CA GLY A 541 37.78 4.22 17.23
C GLY A 541 36.91 5.46 17.34
N ALA A 542 37.02 6.20 18.44
CA ALA A 542 36.52 7.57 18.52
C ALA A 542 37.44 8.48 17.68
N GLY A 543 36.88 9.28 16.77
CA GLY A 543 37.69 10.24 16.03
C GLY A 543 36.96 11.06 14.96
N LYS A 544 36.52 12.26 15.37
CA LYS A 544 36.53 13.54 14.64
C LYS A 544 35.68 13.69 13.37
N GLY A 545 35.06 14.87 13.28
CA GLY A 545 34.38 15.35 12.08
C GLY A 545 35.26 15.20 10.84
N ALA A 546 34.73 14.47 9.87
CA ALA A 546 35.19 14.47 8.50
C ALA A 546 33.94 14.54 7.64
N HIS A 547 33.93 15.47 6.70
CA HIS A 547 33.11 15.38 5.50
C HIS A 547 33.37 14.00 4.90
N ALA A 548 32.47 13.05 5.14
CA ALA A 548 32.46 11.81 4.40
C ALA A 548 32.02 12.18 2.99
N ASP A 549 32.94 12.06 2.03
CA ASP A 549 32.62 12.14 0.63
C ASP A 549 31.53 11.10 0.33
N ALA A 550 30.34 11.59 -0.02
CA ALA A 550 29.15 10.78 -0.31
C ALA A 550 29.36 9.83 -1.51
N SER A 551 30.52 9.89 -2.17
CA SER A 551 30.95 8.99 -3.23
C SER A 551 31.39 7.59 -2.76
N SER A 552 31.56 7.33 -1.45
CA SER A 552 32.24 6.12 -0.95
C SER A 552 31.45 5.19 -0.02
N VAL A 553 30.13 5.34 0.12
CA VAL A 553 29.30 4.33 0.78
C VAL A 553 29.00 3.21 -0.23
N GLU A 554 29.78 2.12 -0.18
CA GLU A 554 29.44 0.88 -0.90
C GLU A 554 28.13 0.32 -0.32
N TYR A 555 27.03 0.45 -1.06
CA TYR A 555 25.75 -0.17 -0.72
C TYR A 555 25.87 -1.69 -0.83
N ALA A 556 25.79 -2.38 0.32
CA ALA A 556 26.05 -3.81 0.46
C ALA A 556 25.09 -4.70 -0.36
N SER A 557 23.83 -4.27 -0.57
CA SER A 557 22.82 -5.04 -1.32
C SER A 557 22.18 -4.27 -2.50
N SER A 558 21.53 -5.01 -3.41
CA SER A 558 20.72 -4.42 -4.50
C SER A 558 19.52 -3.63 -3.98
N ALA A 559 18.96 -4.04 -2.84
CA ALA A 559 17.86 -3.33 -2.18
C ALA A 559 18.31 -1.97 -1.64
N ASP A 560 19.53 -1.86 -1.12
CA ASP A 560 20.07 -0.58 -0.62
C ASP A 560 20.34 0.40 -1.76
N ARG A 561 20.83 -0.09 -2.91
CA ARG A 561 20.94 0.71 -4.14
C ARG A 561 19.58 1.21 -4.62
N SER A 562 18.56 0.35 -4.58
CA SER A 562 17.18 0.71 -4.95
C SER A 562 16.61 1.76 -3.99
N ALA A 563 16.81 1.57 -2.68
CA ALA A 563 16.39 2.53 -1.65
C ALA A 563 17.05 3.90 -1.84
N ARG A 564 18.35 3.95 -2.18
CA ARG A 564 19.03 5.22 -2.49
C ARG A 564 18.39 5.92 -3.69
N ARG A 565 18.17 5.22 -4.79
CA ARG A 565 17.53 5.79 -5.98
C ARG A 565 16.12 6.30 -5.67
N ILE A 566 15.35 5.56 -4.88
CA ILE A 566 14.02 6.00 -4.43
C ILE A 566 14.15 7.30 -3.62
N ALA A 567 15.11 7.39 -2.69
CA ALA A 567 15.34 8.61 -1.93
C ALA A 567 15.65 9.82 -2.83
N ASP A 568 16.48 9.65 -3.86
CA ASP A 568 16.78 10.72 -4.81
C ASP A 568 15.53 11.14 -5.60
N VAL A 569 14.67 10.20 -5.99
CA VAL A 569 13.38 10.50 -6.65
C VAL A 569 12.43 11.27 -5.72
N ILE A 570 12.33 10.88 -4.45
CA ILE A 570 11.48 11.57 -3.46
C ILE A 570 12.02 12.99 -3.22
N ALA A 571 13.32 13.16 -3.08
CA ALA A 571 13.95 14.47 -2.89
C ALA A 571 13.74 15.37 -4.10
N GLU A 572 13.94 14.87 -5.31
CA GLU A 572 13.65 15.60 -6.55
C GLU A 572 12.18 16.03 -6.62
N PHE A 573 11.25 15.13 -6.26
CA PHE A 573 9.83 15.48 -6.19
C PHE A 573 9.58 16.63 -5.21
N MET A 574 10.02 16.54 -3.96
CA MET A 574 9.78 17.58 -2.94
C MET A 574 10.50 18.91 -3.26
N LEU A 575 11.75 18.85 -3.73
CA LEU A 575 12.59 20.03 -3.90
C LEU A 575 12.31 20.77 -5.20
N ARG A 576 11.86 20.08 -6.26
CA ARG A 576 11.73 20.64 -7.61
C ARG A 576 10.33 20.61 -8.20
N LYS A 577 9.50 19.61 -7.86
CA LYS A 577 8.23 19.36 -8.56
C LYS A 577 6.98 19.69 -7.74
N LEU A 578 7.05 19.47 -6.43
CA LEU A 578 5.94 19.73 -5.53
C LEU A 578 5.51 21.19 -5.58
N GLU A 579 4.21 21.42 -5.53
CA GLU A 579 3.61 22.73 -5.70
C GLU A 579 3.92 23.67 -4.53
N ARG A 580 4.18 24.94 -4.90
CA ARG A 580 4.55 26.00 -3.96
C ARG A 580 3.70 27.24 -4.17
N ARG A 581 3.38 27.93 -3.08
CA ARG A 581 2.88 29.30 -3.11
C ARG A 581 4.01 30.26 -3.50
N GLU A 582 3.67 31.51 -3.78
CA GLU A 582 4.64 32.55 -4.17
C GLU A 582 5.75 32.77 -3.13
N ASP A 583 5.46 32.54 -1.85
CA ASP A 583 6.43 32.65 -0.76
C ASP A 583 7.27 31.38 -0.55
N GLY A 584 7.08 30.35 -1.38
CA GLY A 584 7.80 29.08 -1.33
C GLY A 584 7.14 27.99 -0.49
N ALA A 585 6.03 28.28 0.21
CA ALA A 585 5.34 27.31 1.05
C ALA A 585 4.70 26.17 0.24
N PHE A 586 4.90 24.92 0.67
CA PHE A 586 4.22 23.77 0.07
C PHE A 586 2.71 23.85 0.27
N TYR A 587 1.96 23.46 -0.76
CA TYR A 587 0.50 23.33 -0.69
C TYR A 587 0.04 22.22 -1.63
N ARG A 588 -1.26 21.89 -1.57
CA ARG A 588 -1.89 20.81 -2.33
C ARG A 588 -2.65 21.38 -3.51
N ARG A 589 -2.32 20.92 -4.73
CA ARG A 589 -3.18 21.06 -5.92
C ARG A 589 -3.85 19.74 -6.24
N SER A 590 -5.15 19.77 -6.48
CA SER A 590 -5.95 18.63 -6.92
C SER A 590 -7.21 19.15 -7.61
N PRO A 591 -7.10 19.60 -8.88
CA PRO A 591 -8.19 20.24 -9.59
C PRO A 591 -9.49 19.41 -9.56
N GLY A 592 -10.60 20.05 -9.21
CA GLY A 592 -11.91 19.40 -9.13
C GLY A 592 -12.19 18.70 -7.78
N GLU A 593 -11.19 18.54 -6.92
CA GLU A 593 -11.36 17.96 -5.59
C GLU A 593 -11.69 19.02 -4.53
N TYR A 594 -12.41 18.61 -3.48
CA TYR A 594 -12.76 19.51 -2.38
C TYR A 594 -11.52 20.03 -1.62
N PHE A 595 -10.39 19.33 -1.70
CA PHE A 595 -9.12 19.69 -1.06
C PHE A 595 -8.14 20.40 -2.02
N ASP A 596 -8.59 20.81 -3.20
CA ASP A 596 -7.80 21.69 -4.08
C ASP A 596 -7.46 23.01 -3.39
N ASP A 597 -6.26 23.51 -3.69
CA ASP A 597 -5.68 24.77 -3.20
C ASP A 597 -5.72 24.90 -1.67
N THR A 598 -5.17 23.91 -0.97
CA THR A 598 -5.11 23.86 0.51
C THR A 598 -3.71 23.55 1.05
N MET A 599 -3.44 23.95 2.30
CA MET A 599 -2.24 23.60 3.07
C MET A 599 -2.65 22.90 4.36
N TRP A 600 -2.03 21.76 4.67
CA TRP A 600 -2.44 20.92 5.80
C TRP A 600 -1.30 20.76 6.80
N ALA A 601 -1.56 20.95 8.09
CA ALA A 601 -0.56 20.79 9.15
C ALA A 601 0.24 19.49 9.06
N ASP A 602 -0.41 18.41 8.61
CA ASP A 602 0.13 17.08 8.35
C ASP A 602 1.31 17.06 7.36
N ASP A 603 1.32 17.97 6.37
CA ASP A 603 2.36 18.04 5.32
C ASP A 603 3.76 18.27 5.89
N LEU A 604 3.89 18.82 7.10
CA LEU A 604 5.19 18.96 7.79
C LEU A 604 5.79 17.62 8.22
N TYR A 605 4.96 16.64 8.58
CA TYR A 605 5.44 15.28 8.82
C TYR A 605 5.75 14.56 7.51
N MET A 606 4.93 14.79 6.48
CA MET A 606 5.13 14.18 5.17
C MET A 606 6.29 14.79 4.37
N SER A 607 7.01 15.77 4.91
CA SER A 607 8.17 16.40 4.23
C SER A 607 9.38 16.53 5.14
N GLY A 608 9.21 17.14 6.31
CA GLY A 608 10.31 17.61 7.15
C GLY A 608 11.30 16.52 7.60
N PRO A 609 10.83 15.41 8.21
CA PRO A 609 11.70 14.30 8.63
C PRO A 609 12.41 13.61 7.48
N PHE A 610 11.78 13.47 6.30
CA PHE A 610 12.44 12.90 5.12
C PHE A 610 13.57 13.81 4.66
N LEU A 611 13.28 15.10 4.44
CA LEU A 611 14.24 16.08 3.96
C LEU A 611 15.46 16.22 4.90
N ALA A 612 15.23 16.20 6.22
CA ALA A 612 16.30 16.24 7.20
C ALA A 612 17.21 15.00 7.11
N ARG A 613 16.63 13.80 6.97
CA ARG A 613 17.41 12.55 6.81
C ARG A 613 18.13 12.46 5.47
N TYR A 614 17.49 12.93 4.41
CA TYR A 614 18.08 12.97 3.07
C TYR A 614 19.29 13.90 3.02
N SER A 615 19.22 15.06 3.68
CA SER A 615 20.36 15.96 3.85
C SER A 615 21.55 15.27 4.51
N LEU A 616 21.32 14.52 5.59
CA LEU A 616 22.37 13.76 6.26
C LEU A 616 22.97 12.65 5.38
N LEU A 617 22.13 11.93 4.64
CA LEU A 617 22.58 10.87 3.73
C LEU A 617 23.47 11.41 2.59
N THR A 618 23.15 12.59 2.08
CA THR A 618 23.81 13.16 0.89
C THR A 618 24.91 14.16 1.23
N GLY A 619 24.93 14.69 2.46
CA GLY A 619 25.76 15.81 2.86
C GLY A 619 25.31 17.17 2.31
N SER A 620 24.22 17.23 1.53
CA SER A 620 23.70 18.47 0.94
C SER A 620 22.79 19.21 1.93
N PRO A 621 23.05 20.49 2.26
CA PRO A 621 22.23 21.25 3.21
C PRO A 621 20.86 21.65 2.64
N GLU A 622 20.70 21.67 1.31
CA GLU A 622 19.50 22.19 0.65
C GLU A 622 18.19 21.57 1.20
N ALA A 623 18.18 20.26 1.41
CA ALA A 623 17.00 19.56 1.90
C ALA A 623 16.65 19.97 3.34
N ILE A 624 17.64 20.11 4.23
CA ILE A 624 17.36 20.49 5.62
C ILE A 624 16.99 21.98 5.74
N ASP A 625 17.56 22.83 4.90
CA ASP A 625 17.20 24.25 4.81
C ASP A 625 15.77 24.43 4.30
N GLU A 626 15.36 23.62 3.32
CA GLU A 626 13.97 23.57 2.85
C GLU A 626 13.03 23.11 3.97
N SER A 627 13.38 22.04 4.69
CA SER A 627 12.62 21.57 5.84
C SER A 627 12.40 22.68 6.87
N ALA A 628 13.46 23.38 7.28
CA ALA A 628 13.39 24.50 8.21
C ALA A 628 12.45 25.63 7.73
N ARG A 629 12.57 26.04 6.47
CA ARG A 629 11.70 27.07 5.89
C ARG A 629 10.23 26.67 5.91
N GLN A 630 9.91 25.42 5.55
CA GLN A 630 8.51 24.95 5.54
C GLN A 630 7.85 25.04 6.92
N PHE A 631 8.53 24.67 8.01
CA PHE A 631 7.96 24.86 9.35
C PHE A 631 7.63 26.32 9.67
N LEU A 632 8.48 27.26 9.26
CA LEU A 632 8.25 28.69 9.49
C LEU A 632 7.12 29.23 8.61
N HIS A 633 7.01 28.78 7.36
CA HIS A 633 5.89 29.12 6.50
C HIS A 633 4.57 28.62 7.07
N TYR A 634 4.50 27.35 7.47
CA TYR A 634 3.29 26.75 8.02
C TYR A 634 2.88 27.40 9.33
N ARG A 635 3.84 27.78 10.18
CA ARG A 635 3.59 28.62 11.35
C ARG A 635 2.84 29.90 10.97
N ARG A 636 3.28 30.61 9.92
CA ARG A 636 2.67 31.88 9.48
C ARG A 636 1.21 31.71 9.05
N TYR A 637 0.87 30.61 8.38
CA TYR A 637 -0.48 30.38 7.87
C TYR A 637 -1.43 29.77 8.92
N LEU A 638 -0.93 28.86 9.75
CA LEU A 638 -1.78 27.98 10.54
C LEU A 638 -1.76 28.27 12.04
N PHE A 639 -0.73 28.94 12.58
CA PHE A 639 -0.62 29.12 14.03
C PHE A 639 -1.69 30.08 14.57
N MET A 640 -2.42 29.62 15.58
CA MET A 640 -3.48 30.35 16.26
C MET A 640 -2.91 30.97 17.54
N GLU A 641 -2.55 32.25 17.49
CA GLU A 641 -1.88 32.95 18.61
C GLU A 641 -2.65 32.88 19.93
N ASP A 642 -3.99 32.98 19.91
CA ASP A 642 -4.83 32.95 21.11
C ASP A 642 -4.70 31.66 21.93
N TRP A 643 -4.53 30.53 21.23
CA TRP A 643 -4.46 29.19 21.83
C TRP A 643 -3.05 28.61 21.81
N ARG A 644 -2.13 29.22 21.05
CA ARG A 644 -0.76 28.74 20.79
C ARG A 644 -0.72 27.30 20.24
N VAL A 645 -1.69 26.98 19.39
CA VAL A 645 -1.80 25.71 18.66
C VAL A 645 -1.98 26.00 17.17
N MET A 646 -1.98 24.96 16.34
CA MET A 646 -2.14 25.03 14.89
C MET A 646 -3.60 24.81 14.51
N SER A 647 -4.09 25.62 13.57
CA SER A 647 -5.23 25.24 12.72
C SER A 647 -4.85 24.02 11.88
N HIS A 648 -5.81 23.13 11.61
CA HIS A 648 -5.55 21.96 10.77
C HIS A 648 -5.22 22.36 9.33
N VAL A 649 -6.06 23.17 8.70
CA VAL A 649 -5.93 23.52 7.27
C VAL A 649 -5.98 25.03 7.05
N TYR A 650 -5.25 25.49 6.04
CA TYR A 650 -5.44 26.78 5.40
C TYR A 650 -6.03 26.54 4.01
N ASP A 651 -7.18 27.11 3.75
CA ASP A 651 -7.85 27.01 2.46
C ASP A 651 -7.63 28.32 1.69
N PHE A 652 -6.84 28.24 0.62
CA PHE A 652 -6.47 29.40 -0.19
C PHE A 652 -7.63 29.87 -1.08
N LYS A 653 -8.59 29.00 -1.40
CA LYS A 653 -9.81 29.39 -2.13
C LYS A 653 -10.61 30.43 -1.34
N TYR A 654 -10.62 30.29 -0.01
CA TYR A 654 -11.31 31.23 0.90
C TYR A 654 -10.36 32.21 1.60
N GLY A 655 -9.05 32.13 1.33
CA GLY A 655 -8.02 32.97 1.92
C GLY A 655 -7.97 32.93 3.45
N ARG A 656 -8.24 31.77 4.07
CA ARG A 656 -8.34 31.66 5.54
C ARG A 656 -8.04 30.27 6.09
N ALA A 657 -7.54 30.25 7.32
CA ALA A 657 -7.43 29.03 8.13
C ALA A 657 -8.80 28.52 8.59
N THR A 658 -8.96 27.21 8.74
CA THR A 658 -10.18 26.61 9.30
C THR A 658 -10.38 26.98 10.77
N ARG A 659 -9.29 27.33 11.47
CA ARG A 659 -9.22 27.62 12.91
C ARG A 659 -9.75 26.49 13.79
N VAL A 660 -9.75 25.26 13.28
CA VAL A 660 -10.05 24.05 14.04
C VAL A 660 -8.72 23.39 14.44
N PRO A 661 -8.36 23.37 15.74
CA PRO A 661 -7.12 22.77 16.21
C PRO A 661 -7.30 21.27 16.38
N TRP A 662 -7.33 20.55 15.26
CA TRP A 662 -7.39 19.10 15.24
C TRP A 662 -6.15 18.50 15.91
N GLY A 663 -6.36 17.57 16.84
CA GLY A 663 -5.33 17.00 17.70
C GLY A 663 -4.20 16.37 16.91
N ARG A 664 -4.51 15.45 15.98
CA ARG A 664 -3.46 14.76 15.21
C ARG A 664 -2.69 15.71 14.29
N GLY A 665 -3.36 16.66 13.64
CA GLY A 665 -2.68 17.69 12.82
C GLY A 665 -1.65 18.47 13.66
N ASN A 666 -2.00 18.86 14.89
CA ASN A 666 -1.07 19.48 15.84
C ASN A 666 0.05 18.54 16.27
N GLY A 667 -0.29 17.27 16.51
CA GLY A 667 0.66 16.21 16.82
C GLY A 667 1.74 16.10 15.75
N TRP A 668 1.36 16.09 14.46
CA TRP A 668 2.30 15.98 13.36
C TRP A 668 3.27 17.15 13.29
N VAL A 669 2.80 18.37 13.53
CA VAL A 669 3.67 19.56 13.57
C VAL A 669 4.69 19.43 14.70
N LEU A 670 4.23 19.13 15.91
CA LEU A 670 5.10 19.11 17.08
C LEU A 670 6.08 17.92 17.05
N PHE A 671 5.60 16.74 16.67
CA PHE A 671 6.42 15.54 16.43
C PHE A 671 7.54 15.83 15.42
N SER A 672 7.18 16.40 14.27
CA SER A 672 8.13 16.60 13.17
C SER A 672 9.13 17.72 13.45
N LEU A 673 8.74 18.74 14.22
CA LEU A 673 9.68 19.73 14.75
C LEU A 673 10.80 19.06 15.55
N THR A 674 10.49 18.04 16.36
CA THR A 674 11.53 17.32 17.10
C THR A 674 12.45 16.51 16.20
N GLU A 675 11.91 15.89 15.14
CA GLU A 675 12.70 15.14 14.16
C GLU A 675 13.66 16.05 13.38
N LEU A 676 13.23 17.28 13.05
CA LEU A 676 14.06 18.30 12.42
C LEU A 676 15.11 18.84 13.41
N LEU A 677 14.70 19.30 14.59
CA LEU A 677 15.58 19.95 15.58
C LEU A 677 16.72 19.04 16.06
N GLU A 678 16.51 17.73 16.10
CA GLU A 678 17.57 16.75 16.39
C GLU A 678 18.69 16.80 15.34
N LYS A 679 18.33 16.96 14.06
CA LYS A 679 19.22 16.82 12.91
C LYS A 679 19.74 18.17 12.40
N LEU A 680 19.08 19.26 12.77
CA LEU A 680 19.43 20.62 12.37
C LEU A 680 20.76 21.06 12.99
N PRO A 681 21.73 21.57 12.20
CA PRO A 681 22.99 22.10 12.73
C PRO A 681 22.76 23.14 13.82
N LYS A 682 23.59 23.14 14.88
CA LYS A 682 23.41 24.05 16.02
C LYS A 682 23.54 25.52 15.62
N GLU A 683 24.32 25.78 14.58
CA GLU A 683 24.63 27.10 14.02
C GLU A 683 23.67 27.52 12.90
N HIS A 684 22.69 26.68 12.54
CA HIS A 684 21.72 27.00 11.49
C HIS A 684 20.91 28.26 11.85
N SER A 685 20.76 29.19 10.91
CA SER A 685 20.14 30.52 11.12
C SER A 685 18.73 30.43 11.71
N ASP A 686 17.92 29.51 11.19
CA ASP A 686 16.52 29.35 11.63
C ASP A 686 16.35 28.54 12.92
N ARG A 687 17.42 27.97 13.48
CA ARG A 687 17.31 27.08 14.65
C ARG A 687 16.65 27.77 15.84
N LYS A 688 16.96 29.05 16.08
CA LYS A 688 16.33 29.81 17.17
C LYS A 688 14.83 29.96 16.94
N ALA A 689 14.42 30.35 15.74
CA ALA A 689 13.00 30.53 15.41
C ALA A 689 12.21 29.22 15.53
N LEU A 690 12.81 28.10 15.11
CA LEU A 690 12.22 26.77 15.24
C LEU A 690 12.11 26.30 16.68
N LEU A 691 13.11 26.57 17.53
CA LEU A 691 13.03 26.29 18.97
C LEU A 691 11.95 27.14 19.66
N ASP A 692 11.85 28.42 19.30
CA ASP A 692 10.82 29.31 19.84
C ASP A 692 9.41 28.84 19.40
N PHE A 693 9.27 28.37 18.15
CA PHE A 693 8.05 27.74 17.68
C PHE A 693 7.72 26.45 18.45
N PHE A 694 8.69 25.53 18.59
CA PHE A 694 8.52 24.29 19.35
C PHE A 694 8.06 24.56 20.78
N ARG A 695 8.71 25.50 21.49
CA ARG A 695 8.34 25.88 22.86
C ARG A 695 6.95 26.48 22.92
N SER A 696 6.61 27.38 21.97
CA SER A 696 5.31 28.03 21.98
C SER A 696 4.15 27.06 21.74
N LEU A 697 4.32 26.17 20.77
CA LEU A 697 3.35 25.11 20.48
C LEU A 697 3.23 24.12 21.65
N SER A 698 4.36 23.74 22.24
CA SER A 698 4.38 22.84 23.40
C SER A 698 3.61 23.42 24.58
N GLU A 699 3.73 24.73 24.82
CA GLU A 699 2.99 25.41 25.87
C GLU A 699 1.49 25.39 25.63
N GLY A 700 1.04 25.73 24.42
CA GLY A 700 -0.38 25.68 24.05
C GLY A 700 -0.96 24.28 24.25
N VAL A 701 -0.26 23.25 23.73
CA VAL A 701 -0.65 21.85 23.92
C VAL A 701 -0.68 21.47 25.40
N LEU A 702 0.32 21.83 26.20
CA LEU A 702 0.38 21.50 27.63
C LEU A 702 -0.85 22.02 28.39
N THR A 703 -1.29 23.25 28.11
CA THR A 703 -2.47 23.85 28.78
C THR A 703 -3.78 23.13 28.48
N LEU A 704 -3.84 22.32 27.42
CA LEU A 704 -5.03 21.61 26.95
C LEU A 704 -5.04 20.12 27.36
N GLN A 705 -4.08 19.65 28.15
CA GLN A 705 -4.05 18.26 28.62
C GLN A 705 -5.22 17.98 29.56
N GLY A 706 -5.99 16.91 29.29
CA GLY A 706 -7.08 16.47 30.15
C GLY A 706 -6.62 15.83 31.45
N ASP A 707 -7.56 15.66 32.40
CA ASP A 707 -7.30 15.06 33.72
C ASP A 707 -6.85 13.59 33.63
N SER A 708 -7.29 12.88 32.59
CA SER A 708 -6.86 11.52 32.26
C SER A 708 -5.39 11.43 31.82
N GLY A 709 -4.77 12.58 31.52
CA GLY A 709 -3.47 12.68 30.85
C GLY A 709 -3.57 12.69 29.32
N LEU A 710 -4.73 12.41 28.72
CA LEU A 710 -4.93 12.42 27.27
C LEU A 710 -5.32 13.81 26.75
N TRP A 711 -5.23 13.98 25.42
CA TRP A 711 -5.75 15.13 24.70
C TRP A 711 -6.97 14.77 23.87
N ARG A 712 -7.79 15.79 23.59
CA ARG A 712 -9.02 15.65 22.82
C ARG A 712 -8.77 15.77 21.32
N GLN A 713 -9.66 15.15 20.55
CA GLN A 713 -9.68 15.19 19.10
C GLN A 713 -9.69 16.61 18.52
N VAL A 714 -10.44 17.51 19.14
CA VAL A 714 -10.34 18.96 18.87
C VAL A 714 -9.88 19.60 20.17
N LEU A 715 -8.67 20.16 20.15
CA LEU A 715 -7.92 20.42 21.39
C LEU A 715 -8.60 21.42 22.33
N ASN A 716 -9.30 22.40 21.76
CA ASN A 716 -9.98 23.47 22.49
C ASN A 716 -11.47 23.22 22.74
N GLU A 717 -11.99 22.06 22.35
CA GLU A 717 -13.41 21.69 22.54
C GLU A 717 -13.56 20.70 23.69
N PRO A 718 -14.15 21.08 24.84
CA PRO A 718 -14.25 20.22 26.02
C PRO A 718 -15.03 18.92 25.79
N ASP A 719 -16.00 18.95 24.87
CA ASP A 719 -16.90 17.84 24.54
C ASP A 719 -16.31 16.89 23.48
N ALA A 720 -15.16 17.22 22.89
CA ALA A 720 -14.46 16.33 21.96
C ALA A 720 -13.90 15.10 22.70
N TYR A 721 -13.96 13.94 22.06
CA TYR A 721 -13.47 12.69 22.64
C TYR A 721 -11.94 12.69 22.77
N GLU A 722 -11.39 11.94 23.72
CA GLU A 722 -9.94 11.77 23.90
C GLU A 722 -9.35 10.89 22.80
N GLU A 723 -8.25 11.33 22.18
CA GLU A 723 -7.68 10.70 21.00
C GLU A 723 -6.23 10.25 21.24
N ALA A 724 -5.96 9.00 20.90
CA ALA A 724 -4.74 8.30 21.30
C ALA A 724 -3.52 8.73 20.47
N SER A 725 -3.68 8.96 19.16
CA SER A 725 -2.55 9.25 18.26
C SER A 725 -1.94 10.63 18.53
N CYS A 726 -2.75 11.68 18.71
CA CYS A 726 -2.26 13.00 19.06
C CYS A 726 -1.63 13.02 20.44
N THR A 727 -2.24 12.34 21.41
CA THR A 727 -1.68 12.20 22.76
C THR A 727 -0.29 11.59 22.72
N ALA A 728 -0.12 10.52 21.94
CA ALA A 728 1.16 9.85 21.79
C ALA A 728 2.21 10.78 21.13
N MET A 729 1.85 11.56 20.11
CA MET A 729 2.76 12.56 19.49
C MET A 729 3.19 13.65 20.48
N PHE A 730 2.28 14.14 21.32
CA PHE A 730 2.60 15.14 22.33
C PHE A 730 3.51 14.58 23.42
N ALA A 731 3.22 13.36 23.91
CA ALA A 731 4.08 12.67 24.87
C ALA A 731 5.49 12.47 24.33
N TYR A 732 5.61 12.02 23.07
CA TYR A 732 6.87 11.86 22.36
C TYR A 732 7.66 13.18 22.31
N ALA A 733 7.02 14.25 21.84
CA ALA A 733 7.68 15.54 21.66
C ALA A 733 8.09 16.18 23.00
N PHE A 734 7.27 16.06 24.04
CA PHE A 734 7.59 16.55 25.38
C PHE A 734 8.77 15.78 25.98
N ALA A 735 8.78 14.45 25.88
CA ALA A 735 9.87 13.62 26.37
C ALA A 735 11.20 13.95 25.67
N ARG A 736 11.18 14.14 24.34
CA ARG A 736 12.37 14.56 23.59
C ARG A 736 12.81 15.97 23.94
N GLY A 737 11.89 16.93 24.02
CA GLY A 737 12.22 18.31 24.38
C GLY A 737 12.96 18.40 25.72
N VAL A 738 12.62 17.56 26.69
CA VAL A 738 13.36 17.44 27.96
C VAL A 738 14.72 16.78 27.75
N ARG A 739 14.77 15.59 27.13
CA ARG A 739 16.01 14.82 26.91
C ARG A 739 17.09 15.58 26.14
N TYR A 740 16.69 16.41 25.17
CA TYR A 740 17.60 17.21 24.34
C TYR A 740 17.82 18.64 24.88
N GLY A 741 17.23 18.99 26.03
CA GLY A 741 17.42 20.30 26.67
C GLY A 741 16.84 21.47 25.86
N TRP A 742 15.74 21.24 25.14
CA TRP A 742 15.09 22.29 24.35
C TRP A 742 14.18 23.19 25.19
N TYR A 743 13.69 22.71 26.33
CA TYR A 743 12.97 23.55 27.30
C TYR A 743 13.94 24.28 28.24
N LEU A 744 13.49 25.42 28.78
CA LEU A 744 14.22 26.10 29.84
C LEU A 744 14.32 25.19 31.08
N PRO A 745 15.41 25.23 31.86
CA PRO A 745 15.62 24.34 33.00
C PRO A 745 14.44 24.27 33.97
N GLU A 746 13.84 25.41 34.29
CA GLU A 746 12.68 25.56 35.18
C GLU A 746 11.37 24.96 34.62
N GLU A 747 11.30 24.75 33.31
CA GLU A 747 10.11 24.19 32.64
C GLU A 747 10.20 22.68 32.40
N GLN A 748 11.40 22.09 32.45
CA GLN A 748 11.61 20.69 32.08
C GLN A 748 10.73 19.73 32.87
N LYS A 749 10.53 20.00 34.18
CA LYS A 749 9.73 19.12 35.06
C LYS A 749 8.27 19.03 34.62
N ARG A 750 7.61 20.15 34.28
CA ARG A 750 6.19 20.13 33.91
C ARG A 750 5.94 19.40 32.59
N PHE A 751 6.85 19.53 31.61
CA PHE A 751 6.76 18.77 30.36
C PHE A 751 7.07 17.29 30.56
N ALA A 752 8.03 16.95 31.42
CA ALA A 752 8.30 15.55 31.79
C ALA A 752 7.08 14.90 32.46
N ASP A 753 6.49 15.58 33.46
CA ASP A 753 5.30 15.10 34.16
C ASP A 753 4.13 14.92 33.17
N ALA A 754 3.92 15.87 32.26
CA ALA A 754 2.88 15.79 31.23
C ALA A 754 3.07 14.58 30.30
N ALA A 755 4.30 14.31 29.83
CA ALA A 755 4.61 13.15 29.00
C ALA A 755 4.36 11.83 29.73
N ILE A 756 4.74 11.74 31.02
CA ILE A 756 4.50 10.55 31.85
C ILE A 756 3.00 10.33 32.08
N ARG A 757 2.24 11.39 32.38
CA ARG A 757 0.78 11.31 32.51
C ARG A 757 0.12 10.84 31.22
N ALA A 758 0.57 11.36 30.08
CA ALA A 758 0.06 10.97 28.78
C ALA A 758 0.24 9.48 28.51
N TRP A 759 1.45 8.95 28.77
CA TRP A 759 1.72 7.52 28.62
C TRP A 759 0.90 6.65 29.57
N ARG A 760 0.75 7.07 30.84
CA ARG A 760 -0.13 6.38 31.79
C ARG A 760 -1.59 6.36 31.31
N GLY A 761 -2.09 7.49 30.79
CA GLY A 761 -3.41 7.59 30.20
C GLY A 761 -3.58 6.63 29.02
N LEU A 762 -2.61 6.57 28.11
CA LEU A 762 -2.62 5.66 26.96
C LEU A 762 -2.64 4.20 27.43
N ALA A 763 -1.75 3.82 28.34
CA ALA A 763 -1.69 2.46 28.88
C ALA A 763 -2.96 2.03 29.65
N SER A 764 -3.69 2.99 30.22
CA SER A 764 -4.90 2.74 31.01
C SER A 764 -6.18 2.71 30.18
N SER A 765 -6.25 3.49 29.09
CA SER A 765 -7.51 3.79 28.40
C SER A 765 -7.49 3.55 26.88
N ALA A 766 -6.31 3.39 26.29
CA ALA A 766 -6.13 3.20 24.85
C ALA A 766 -5.43 1.88 24.49
N ILE A 767 -4.57 1.32 25.34
CA ILE A 767 -3.90 0.04 25.09
C ILE A 767 -4.54 -1.04 25.95
N ASP A 768 -5.12 -2.06 25.33
CA ASP A 768 -5.66 -3.21 26.06
C ASP A 768 -4.58 -4.26 26.35
N ARG A 769 -4.89 -5.22 27.22
CA ARG A 769 -4.02 -6.32 27.64
C ARG A 769 -3.71 -7.33 26.53
N HIS A 770 -4.32 -7.19 25.35
CA HIS A 770 -4.03 -7.96 24.14
C HIS A 770 -3.14 -7.18 23.16
N GLY A 771 -2.77 -5.94 23.50
CA GLY A 771 -1.93 -5.08 22.68
C GLY A 771 -2.68 -4.34 21.58
N ASN A 772 -4.02 -4.37 21.58
CA ASN A 772 -4.77 -3.54 20.64
C ASN A 772 -4.72 -2.08 21.11
N VAL A 773 -4.62 -1.17 20.14
CA VAL A 773 -4.63 0.27 20.36
C VAL A 773 -5.99 0.82 19.92
N HIS A 774 -6.71 1.39 20.86
CA HIS A 774 -8.02 2.00 20.73
C HIS A 774 -7.89 3.52 20.70
N GLY A 775 -9.00 4.21 20.39
CA GLY A 775 -9.04 5.68 20.46
C GLY A 775 -8.23 6.40 19.37
N VAL A 776 -7.77 5.69 18.33
CA VAL A 776 -7.08 6.28 17.17
C VAL A 776 -8.11 6.70 16.14
N CYS A 777 -8.15 7.97 15.77
CA CYS A 777 -9.08 8.44 14.75
C CYS A 777 -8.65 8.01 13.34
N SER A 778 -9.61 7.64 12.49
CA SER A 778 -9.36 7.25 11.10
C SER A 778 -8.81 8.42 10.26
N GLY A 779 -8.36 8.15 9.02
CA GLY A 779 -7.83 9.20 8.14
C GLY A 779 -8.85 10.30 7.86
N SER A 780 -8.40 11.56 7.93
CA SER A 780 -9.29 12.73 7.93
C SER A 780 -9.33 13.47 6.59
N ARG A 781 -10.50 14.00 6.25
CA ARG A 781 -10.69 15.17 5.40
C ARG A 781 -10.41 16.48 6.17
N TYR A 782 -11.00 17.60 5.74
CA TYR A 782 -11.03 18.82 6.54
C TYR A 782 -12.43 19.46 6.54
N SER A 783 -12.68 20.31 7.54
CA SER A 783 -13.90 21.11 7.65
C SER A 783 -13.59 22.44 8.37
N PHE A 784 -14.42 23.44 8.10
CA PHE A 784 -14.47 24.68 8.88
C PHE A 784 -15.26 24.52 10.19
N SER A 785 -16.00 23.42 10.37
CA SER A 785 -16.72 23.12 11.59
C SER A 785 -15.97 22.07 12.43
N PRO A 786 -15.87 22.26 13.76
CA PRO A 786 -15.37 21.22 14.66
C PRO A 786 -16.26 19.97 14.68
N ASP A 787 -17.56 20.09 14.33
CA ASP A 787 -18.52 18.99 14.38
C ASP A 787 -18.09 17.79 13.52
N TYR A 788 -17.52 18.05 12.35
CA TYR A 788 -16.97 17.00 11.48
C TYR A 788 -15.92 16.17 12.24
N TYR A 789 -14.99 16.83 12.93
CA TYR A 789 -13.91 16.15 13.66
C TYR A 789 -14.44 15.43 14.91
N MET A 790 -15.47 15.97 15.56
CA MET A 790 -16.02 15.44 16.82
C MET A 790 -17.04 14.32 16.62
N HIS A 791 -17.77 14.34 15.51
CA HIS A 791 -18.98 13.52 15.33
C HIS A 791 -18.98 12.66 14.07
N GLU A 792 -18.20 13.01 13.04
CA GLU A 792 -18.11 12.23 11.81
C GLU A 792 -16.80 11.44 11.73
N LEU A 793 -15.69 12.06 12.17
CA LEU A 793 -14.39 11.42 12.19
C LEU A 793 -14.27 10.47 13.41
N ARG A 794 -14.53 9.18 13.17
CA ARG A 794 -14.57 8.15 14.22
C ARG A 794 -13.23 7.43 14.41
N THR A 795 -13.13 6.76 15.56
CA THR A 795 -11.97 5.94 15.92
C THR A 795 -12.06 4.53 15.35
N VAL A 796 -10.91 3.97 15.01
CA VAL A 796 -10.75 2.60 14.53
C VAL A 796 -9.69 1.91 15.37
N VAL A 797 -10.03 0.72 15.87
CA VAL A 797 -9.09 -0.09 16.68
C VAL A 797 -7.98 -0.60 15.77
N ASN A 798 -6.74 -0.48 16.25
CA ASN A 798 -5.52 -0.81 15.51
C ASN A 798 -5.35 -0.07 14.18
N ASP A 799 -5.89 1.14 14.10
CA ASP A 799 -5.66 1.98 12.94
C ASP A 799 -4.16 2.31 12.80
N ASN A 800 -3.63 2.11 11.59
CA ASN A 800 -2.20 2.25 11.29
C ASN A 800 -1.66 3.66 11.55
N HIS A 801 -2.51 4.69 11.61
CA HIS A 801 -2.09 6.06 11.94
C HIS A 801 -1.55 6.18 13.38
N GLY A 802 -1.96 5.28 14.29
CA GLY A 802 -1.63 5.36 15.71
C GLY A 802 -0.54 4.40 16.19
N ILE A 803 -0.46 3.20 15.62
CA ILE A 803 0.40 2.11 16.15
C ILE A 803 1.87 2.55 16.28
N GLY A 804 2.47 3.02 15.18
CA GLY A 804 3.86 3.47 15.16
C GLY A 804 4.13 4.59 16.16
N ILE A 805 3.22 5.55 16.27
CA ILE A 805 3.35 6.69 17.18
C ILE A 805 3.24 6.25 18.64
N VAL A 806 2.31 5.36 18.98
CA VAL A 806 2.18 4.84 20.36
C VAL A 806 3.46 4.13 20.78
N ILE A 807 4.06 3.34 19.88
CA ILE A 807 5.37 2.71 20.10
C ILE A 807 6.45 3.78 20.34
N LEU A 808 6.54 4.80 19.48
CA LEU A 808 7.50 5.90 19.61
C LEU A 808 7.34 6.67 20.93
N ALA A 809 6.11 6.98 21.32
CA ALA A 809 5.79 7.68 22.56
C ALA A 809 6.24 6.87 23.78
N GLY A 810 5.92 5.58 23.83
CA GLY A 810 6.35 4.71 24.92
C GLY A 810 7.88 4.61 25.01
N ILE A 811 8.58 4.56 23.87
CA ILE A 811 10.05 4.56 23.83
C ILE A 811 10.61 5.86 24.41
N GLU A 812 10.16 7.03 23.96
CA GLU A 812 10.71 8.29 24.44
C GLU A 812 10.37 8.55 25.92
N VAL A 813 9.19 8.12 26.40
CA VAL A 813 8.85 8.17 27.82
C VAL A 813 9.70 7.20 28.64
N HIS A 814 9.93 5.99 28.16
CA HIS A 814 10.85 5.03 28.80
C HIS A 814 12.27 5.63 28.92
N LEU A 815 12.76 6.21 27.83
CA LEU A 815 14.06 6.88 27.77
C LEU A 815 14.13 8.14 28.64
N LEU A 816 13.02 8.86 28.82
CA LEU A 816 12.90 10.00 29.73
C LEU A 816 12.99 9.57 31.19
N LYS A 817 12.27 8.52 31.59
CA LYS A 817 12.35 7.96 32.96
C LYS A 817 13.78 7.52 33.27
N ARG A 818 14.45 6.88 32.32
CA ARG A 818 15.86 6.48 32.47
C ARG A 818 16.80 7.66 32.60
N PHE A 819 16.58 8.72 31.80
CA PHE A 819 17.34 9.97 31.89
C PHE A 819 17.32 10.56 33.32
N PHE A 820 16.17 10.56 33.99
CA PHE A 820 16.07 11.04 35.39
C PHE A 820 16.63 10.05 36.43
N SER A 821 16.57 8.75 36.17
CA SER A 821 17.12 7.72 37.08
C SER A 821 18.65 7.65 37.10
N GLY A 822 19.34 8.30 36.14
CA GLY A 822 20.79 8.25 36.01
C GLY A 822 21.34 6.94 35.41
N GLU A 823 20.48 6.02 35.00
CA GLU A 823 20.88 4.82 34.26
C GLU A 823 21.48 5.20 32.90
N ALA A 824 22.70 4.72 32.62
CA ALA A 824 23.37 5.00 31.35
C ALA A 824 22.54 4.48 30.16
N VAL A 825 22.13 5.40 29.28
CA VAL A 825 21.61 5.08 27.96
C VAL A 825 22.80 4.64 27.11
N GLY A 826 22.72 3.45 26.50
CA GLY A 826 23.72 2.98 25.54
C GLY A 826 23.85 3.98 24.40
N GLN A 827 25.00 4.67 24.38
CA GLN A 827 25.57 5.56 23.36
C GLN A 827 24.71 6.70 22.77
N GLY A 828 25.19 7.94 22.94
CA GLY A 828 24.80 9.08 22.09
C GLY A 828 24.44 10.40 22.79
N GLY A 829 24.65 10.56 24.10
CA GLY A 829 24.37 11.82 24.80
C GLY A 829 25.59 12.36 25.53
N MET A 830 26.16 13.46 25.03
CA MET A 830 27.15 14.26 25.77
C MET A 830 26.56 14.63 27.14
N ARG A 831 27.25 14.23 28.20
CA ARG A 831 27.14 14.92 29.49
C ARG A 831 27.75 16.31 29.31
N ASN A 832 26.95 17.37 29.36
CA ASN A 832 27.46 18.72 29.51
C ASN A 832 27.79 18.96 30.99
N GLY A 833 29.03 19.37 31.23
CA GLY A 833 29.34 20.34 32.29
C GLY A 833 29.16 21.76 31.78
#